data_AF-A0A2G8KA25-F1
#
_entry.id   AF-A0A2G8KA25-F1
#
_cell.length_a   1.000
_cell.length_b   1.000
_cell.length_c   1.000
_cell.angle_alpha   90.00
_cell.angle_beta   90.00
_cell.angle_gamma   90.00
#
_symmetry.space_group_name_H-M   'P 1'
#
loop_
_entity.id
_entity.type
_entity.pdbx_description
1 polymer ?
#
loop_
_entity_poly.entity_id
_entity_poly.type
_entity_poly.pdbx_seq_one_letter_code
_entity_poly.pdbx_strand_id
1 'polypeptide(L)'
;MKSMEERLERERELSDQKLRQKLAARRAQRPTSAVNVEMKPENPAGEDNMSTTQDVQKLEREILMKEATFQAEVEKKRSKMSDADYQRLLAQHRKEIETLRNKLKLSQDRQKQHFQDKLAERRKRRGEYLRQILLVCLLLFYLFCFLFAKDQSVHSITNLEEEIKVREATFQTAVEERRDQLSDEEYRRLLEQHQQEMQDLREKLRLSQERQRQHFQDKLDERRRRRGMISHEQERKEVLSLLDNDGNRLEEDELEQVEKEINDYDSLVESSIAGKKGQISQAEINKLMEEHARNMEDFNGRLAREKQRMLDALREKRAARKLKLESEADFVNIMSILEKNQTKDLETLSEEDLNHLEEDLKKYSRAIHESLESNRGVFSNEELDLMISEHRRNMESLENRLENERLRMEEKMRRKLAMRQAQIVTMVEEEEGETEEVNVAAIYYQDEVSSSSEDEDEDEELEDLPELNQTMAKLVATQFWTTPIQSSDVLIVPLVEEYPVKKKRELYTDPSIFRELDAHAIRLAQTVSLVTQPTFSSLVNELTSIGITELEKARLIFRWITAQNCDEMNLNDVVDDTPLGVLKGLYQKKITFSTLFMRMCRFVGLQCVEITGIAKMKGYTPGTEISFQDPSHHHTWNAVRIDGYWHFLDCNWGVSHIPGSVTFDPFRFEYDEHYFLADPEVIISSHFPNDSSWQLLREAVTLEVFNRAVLLKPDFFKYGFGLQDHTQAVLQAPYGEINIKITCPLGFLLSCRLSEAYSGSEKSSQGILYDQYEFIHQVGDNVMACYVRIPDVGAFHLTLFAKRQFIDGELNVESPTEICRYLIYCHAPSKDIAPLPLAPADHWGPIGVMNAGLVPVSHRTGVIFSQDNRDIHIVFEMTMKMSFYHSLTAWGKDEASLKPYAMQRNVNNQLIVTVAPLRPDRYGLHIFVVYQGHSNPAHLCSYLVVANSARPSVQPFPLLREHEQWGPTKAFDGLELFPISNVDPFIVAEGSILIIEVGHYQQREFMFHFYHEGREMQQDVQMQPANQQCSFVVDLKPKGFFVLKIFAKEAHLQGIPFTHVFNYLIQKI
;
A
#
# COMPACT_ATOMS: atom_id res chain seq x y z
N MET A 1 -4.89 -60.89 33.67
CA MET A 1 -4.19 -59.64 33.26
C MET A 1 -4.60 -59.17 31.88
N LYS A 2 -4.43 -59.96 30.80
CA LYS A 2 -4.94 -59.58 29.45
C LYS A 2 -6.42 -59.17 29.40
N SER A 3 -7.31 -59.92 30.04
CA SER A 3 -8.73 -59.58 30.13
C SER A 3 -9.01 -58.30 30.95
N MET A 4 -8.09 -57.90 31.83
CA MET A 4 -8.20 -56.67 32.63
C MET A 4 -7.63 -55.47 31.87
N GLU A 5 -6.54 -55.67 31.10
CA GLU A 5 -6.01 -54.68 30.16
C GLU A 5 -7.02 -54.36 29.05
N GLU A 6 -7.63 -55.37 28.42
CA GLU A 6 -8.68 -55.15 27.42
C GLU A 6 -9.92 -54.42 28.00
N ARG A 7 -10.19 -54.61 29.29
CA ARG A 7 -11.31 -53.94 29.97
C ARG A 7 -10.97 -52.48 30.31
N LEU A 8 -9.74 -52.21 30.72
CA LEU A 8 -9.20 -50.87 30.95
C LEU A 8 -9.06 -50.08 29.64
N GLU A 9 -8.71 -50.74 28.54
CA GLU A 9 -8.58 -50.13 27.22
C GLU A 9 -9.97 -49.78 26.65
N ARG A 10 -10.95 -50.68 26.78
CA ARG A 10 -12.35 -50.37 26.46
C ARG A 10 -12.94 -49.27 27.34
N GLU A 11 -12.58 -49.20 28.63
CA GLU A 11 -13.03 -48.12 29.51
C GLU A 11 -12.38 -46.78 29.17
N ARG A 12 -11.11 -46.77 28.73
CA ARG A 12 -10.44 -45.57 28.20
C ARG A 12 -11.04 -45.11 26.89
N GLU A 13 -11.30 -46.00 25.94
CA GLU A 13 -11.96 -45.68 24.68
C GLU A 13 -13.39 -45.15 24.89
N LEU A 14 -14.14 -45.77 25.82
CA LEU A 14 -15.50 -45.31 26.16
C LEU A 14 -15.47 -43.96 26.89
N SER A 15 -14.44 -43.69 27.70
CA SER A 15 -14.24 -42.40 28.37
C SER A 15 -13.85 -41.30 27.37
N ASP A 16 -12.96 -41.59 26.42
CA ASP A 16 -12.57 -40.65 25.36
C ASP A 16 -13.71 -40.39 24.38
N GLN A 17 -14.51 -41.41 24.06
CA GLN A 17 -15.70 -41.26 23.22
C GLN A 17 -16.77 -40.41 23.94
N LYS A 18 -16.97 -40.59 25.25
CA LYS A 18 -17.85 -39.73 26.07
C LYS A 18 -17.31 -38.31 26.22
N LEU A 19 -16.00 -38.12 26.29
CA LEU A 19 -15.36 -36.81 26.36
C LEU A 19 -15.49 -36.06 25.03
N ARG A 20 -15.29 -36.75 23.90
CA ARG A 20 -15.52 -36.21 22.55
C ARG A 20 -16.99 -35.87 22.30
N GLN A 21 -17.93 -36.72 22.75
CA GLN A 21 -19.36 -36.41 22.69
C GLN A 21 -19.76 -35.26 23.61
N LYS A 22 -19.17 -35.12 24.81
CA LYS A 22 -19.38 -33.96 25.70
C LYS A 22 -18.82 -32.66 25.13
N LEU A 23 -17.67 -32.70 24.46
CA LEU A 23 -17.07 -31.54 23.79
C LEU A 23 -17.86 -31.13 22.54
N ALA A 24 -18.38 -32.10 21.78
CA ALA A 24 -19.29 -31.85 20.66
C ALA A 24 -20.65 -31.28 21.13
N ALA A 25 -21.21 -31.80 22.23
CA ALA A 25 -22.45 -31.29 22.81
C ALA A 25 -22.29 -29.89 23.44
N ARG A 26 -21.12 -29.56 24.00
CA ARG A 26 -20.80 -28.20 24.51
C ARG A 26 -20.59 -27.17 23.40
N ARG A 27 -20.18 -27.59 22.19
CA ARG A 27 -20.14 -26.70 21.01
C ARG A 27 -21.53 -26.49 20.37
N ALA A 28 -22.49 -27.37 20.63
CA ALA A 28 -23.84 -27.32 20.05
C ALA A 28 -24.91 -26.67 20.95
N GLN A 29 -24.57 -26.22 22.17
CA GLN A 29 -25.51 -25.54 23.06
C GLN A 29 -24.85 -24.37 23.79
N ARG A 30 -24.96 -23.16 23.23
CA ARG A 30 -25.37 -21.99 24.01
C ARG A 30 -26.15 -21.00 23.13
N PRO A 31 -27.35 -20.57 23.57
CA PRO A 31 -28.23 -19.68 22.84
C PRO A 31 -27.95 -18.20 23.10
N THR A 32 -28.31 -17.40 22.12
CA THR A 32 -28.57 -15.96 22.19
C THR A 32 -29.92 -15.65 22.85
N SER A 33 -29.98 -14.62 23.70
CA SER A 33 -31.11 -13.67 23.81
C SER A 33 -30.68 -12.55 24.77
N ALA A 34 -30.41 -11.32 24.29
CA ALA A 34 -31.38 -10.26 23.95
C ALA A 34 -32.06 -9.66 25.19
N VAL A 35 -32.01 -8.32 25.34
CA VAL A 35 -33.18 -7.43 25.41
C VAL A 35 -32.74 -5.97 25.18
N ASN A 36 -33.50 -5.33 24.29
CA ASN A 36 -33.57 -3.92 23.90
C ASN A 36 -33.68 -2.91 25.05
N VAL A 37 -33.25 -1.66 24.82
CA VAL A 37 -34.08 -0.46 25.07
C VAL A 37 -33.75 0.63 24.03
N GLU A 38 -34.79 1.17 23.38
CA GLU A 38 -34.82 2.37 22.54
C GLU A 38 -34.46 3.64 23.35
N MET A 39 -33.85 4.66 22.73
CA MET A 39 -34.42 6.02 22.64
C MET A 39 -33.46 7.05 21.98
N LYS A 40 -34.10 7.88 21.14
CA LYS A 40 -33.75 9.12 20.42
C LYS A 40 -32.49 9.94 20.81
N PRO A 41 -31.95 10.73 19.85
CA PRO A 41 -30.94 11.73 20.13
C PRO A 41 -31.59 13.01 20.69
N GLU A 42 -31.27 13.36 21.93
CA GLU A 42 -31.44 14.73 22.44
C GLU A 42 -30.10 15.45 22.39
N ASN A 43 -30.06 16.48 21.54
CA ASN A 43 -29.08 17.54 21.53
C ASN A 43 -29.33 18.42 22.77
N PRO A 44 -28.30 18.71 23.58
CA PRO A 44 -28.09 20.12 23.91
C PRO A 44 -26.61 20.52 23.95
N ALA A 45 -26.37 21.81 23.76
CA ALA A 45 -25.09 22.54 23.79
C ALA A 45 -24.33 22.68 22.46
N GLY A 46 -25.06 22.98 21.39
CA GLY A 46 -24.57 23.93 20.38
C GLY A 46 -25.08 25.32 20.75
N GLU A 47 -24.26 26.13 21.43
CA GLU A 47 -24.46 27.60 21.47
C GLU A 47 -23.20 28.36 21.94
N ASP A 48 -22.28 27.77 22.74
CA ASP A 48 -21.11 28.52 23.26
C ASP A 48 -19.83 28.48 22.39
N ASN A 49 -19.78 27.69 21.31
CA ASN A 49 -18.52 27.48 20.56
C ASN A 49 -18.20 28.54 19.48
N MET A 50 -19.16 29.31 18.99
CA MET A 50 -18.90 30.32 17.96
C MET A 50 -18.37 31.65 18.51
N SER A 51 -18.66 31.98 19.76
CA SER A 51 -18.34 33.31 20.32
C SER A 51 -16.84 33.55 20.50
N THR A 52 -16.09 32.59 21.07
CA THR A 52 -14.70 32.86 21.51
C THR A 52 -13.71 33.00 20.35
N THR A 53 -13.90 32.30 19.24
CA THR A 53 -13.01 32.41 18.07
C THR A 53 -13.32 33.65 17.23
N GLN A 54 -14.61 34.02 17.11
CA GLN A 54 -15.03 35.25 16.45
C GLN A 54 -14.58 36.51 17.22
N ASP A 55 -14.55 36.45 18.56
CA ASP A 55 -14.09 37.56 19.40
C ASP A 55 -12.58 37.85 19.25
N VAL A 56 -11.74 36.82 19.13
CA VAL A 56 -10.29 36.97 18.85
C VAL A 56 -10.09 37.63 17.49
N GLN A 57 -10.75 37.12 16.44
CA GLN A 57 -10.64 37.67 15.08
C GLN A 57 -11.22 39.09 14.95
N LYS A 58 -12.21 39.45 15.77
CA LYS A 58 -12.78 40.80 15.83
C LYS A 58 -11.81 41.78 16.48
N LEU A 59 -11.16 41.39 17.58
CA LEU A 59 -10.14 42.21 18.25
C LEU A 59 -8.90 42.41 17.37
N GLU A 60 -8.48 41.40 16.61
CA GLU A 60 -7.37 41.51 15.65
C GLU A 60 -7.70 42.52 14.53
N ARG A 61 -8.90 42.44 13.95
CA ARG A 61 -9.37 43.42 12.95
C ARG A 61 -9.51 44.83 13.52
N GLU A 62 -9.97 44.97 14.77
CA GLU A 62 -10.12 46.27 15.41
C GLU A 62 -8.76 46.95 15.66
N ILE A 63 -7.74 46.19 16.08
CA ILE A 63 -6.36 46.69 16.21
C ILE A 63 -5.85 47.20 14.87
N LEU A 64 -6.01 46.39 13.81
CA LEU A 64 -5.50 46.71 12.48
C LEU A 64 -6.20 47.94 11.87
N MET A 65 -7.52 48.06 12.07
CA MET A 65 -8.29 49.23 11.63
C MET A 65 -7.94 50.49 12.44
N LYS A 66 -7.69 50.37 13.76
CA LYS A 66 -7.28 51.49 14.61
C LYS A 66 -5.88 51.98 14.26
N GLU A 67 -4.93 51.09 13.96
CA GLU A 67 -3.59 51.46 13.50
C GLU A 67 -3.64 52.18 12.14
N ALA A 68 -4.46 51.69 11.19
CA ALA A 68 -4.63 52.32 9.87
C ALA A 68 -5.33 53.69 9.93
N THR A 69 -6.41 53.82 10.72
CA THR A 69 -7.10 55.12 10.90
C THR A 69 -6.19 56.14 11.58
N PHE A 70 -5.36 55.70 12.53
CA PHE A 70 -4.38 56.56 13.17
C PHE A 70 -3.28 57.02 12.21
N GLN A 71 -2.74 56.13 11.37
CA GLN A 71 -1.77 56.53 10.32
C GLN A 71 -2.36 57.59 9.39
N ALA A 72 -3.60 57.42 8.93
CA ALA A 72 -4.28 58.40 8.09
C ALA A 72 -4.54 59.74 8.83
N GLU A 73 -4.87 59.69 10.12
CA GLU A 73 -5.08 60.89 10.94
C GLU A 73 -3.77 61.65 11.21
N VAL A 74 -2.68 60.92 11.43
CA VAL A 74 -1.31 61.45 11.56
C VAL A 74 -0.90 62.13 10.26
N GLU A 75 -1.07 61.49 9.11
CA GLU A 75 -0.72 62.07 7.81
C GLU A 75 -1.50 63.36 7.51
N LYS A 76 -2.79 63.39 7.84
CA LYS A 76 -3.67 64.55 7.59
C LYS A 76 -3.41 65.73 8.54
N LYS A 77 -2.99 65.46 9.78
CA LYS A 77 -2.75 66.49 10.81
C LYS A 77 -1.29 66.93 10.93
N ARG A 78 -0.34 66.20 10.32
CA ARG A 78 1.10 66.47 10.37
C ARG A 78 1.48 67.90 9.98
N SER A 79 0.74 68.53 9.08
CA SER A 79 1.01 69.91 8.62
C SER A 79 0.30 71.01 9.42
N LYS A 80 -0.47 70.67 10.48
CA LYS A 80 -1.34 71.62 11.21
C LYS A 80 -1.21 71.58 12.73
N MET A 81 -0.33 70.75 13.31
CA MET A 81 -0.19 70.56 14.77
C MET A 81 1.22 70.94 15.28
N SER A 82 1.29 71.36 16.56
CA SER A 82 2.56 71.58 17.25
C SER A 82 3.23 70.25 17.60
N ASP A 83 4.56 70.23 17.67
CA ASP A 83 5.34 69.01 17.89
C ASP A 83 5.05 68.36 19.28
N ALA A 84 4.70 69.19 20.27
CA ALA A 84 4.29 68.72 21.59
C ALA A 84 2.92 68.01 21.57
N ASP A 85 1.98 68.49 20.75
CA ASP A 85 0.67 67.87 20.60
C ASP A 85 0.73 66.59 19.77
N TYR A 86 1.66 66.54 18.81
CA TYR A 86 1.96 65.34 18.02
C TYR A 86 2.49 64.19 18.89
N GLN A 87 3.43 64.49 19.81
CA GLN A 87 3.95 63.49 20.74
C GLN A 87 2.90 62.98 21.73
N ARG A 88 1.98 63.85 22.19
CA ARG A 88 0.85 63.44 23.03
C ARG A 88 -0.11 62.51 22.30
N LEU A 89 -0.41 62.81 21.03
CA LEU A 89 -1.27 61.99 20.19
C LEU A 89 -0.66 60.58 19.95
N LEU A 90 0.64 60.50 19.67
CA LEU A 90 1.36 59.22 19.55
C LEU A 90 1.38 58.42 20.86
N ALA A 91 1.57 59.09 22.00
CA ALA A 91 1.56 58.43 23.31
C ALA A 91 0.16 57.89 23.65
N GLN A 92 -0.90 58.62 23.33
CA GLN A 92 -2.28 58.18 23.54
C GLN A 92 -2.61 56.95 22.69
N HIS A 93 -2.26 56.96 21.40
CA HIS A 93 -2.52 55.84 20.50
C HIS A 93 -1.74 54.57 20.90
N ARG A 94 -0.46 54.72 21.28
CA ARG A 94 0.33 53.59 21.79
C ARG A 94 -0.34 52.92 23.00
N LYS A 95 -0.86 53.72 23.92
CA LYS A 95 -1.58 53.21 25.10
C LYS A 95 -2.88 52.50 24.73
N GLU A 96 -3.64 53.03 23.77
CA GLU A 96 -4.87 52.39 23.28
C GLU A 96 -4.60 51.05 22.58
N ILE A 97 -3.60 50.99 21.70
CA ILE A 97 -3.19 49.74 21.04
C ILE A 97 -2.68 48.71 22.05
N GLU A 98 -1.92 49.13 23.05
CA GLU A 98 -1.44 48.24 24.11
C GLU A 98 -2.60 47.65 24.92
N THR A 99 -3.65 48.44 25.22
CA THR A 99 -4.85 47.91 25.88
C THR A 99 -5.62 46.90 25.04
N LEU A 100 -5.70 47.10 23.72
CA LEU A 100 -6.35 46.15 22.81
C LEU A 100 -5.53 44.86 22.65
N ARG A 101 -4.20 44.96 22.55
CA ARG A 101 -3.30 43.80 22.51
C ARG A 101 -3.36 42.96 23.79
N ASN A 102 -3.49 43.61 24.94
CA ASN A 102 -3.69 42.89 26.21
C ASN A 102 -5.04 42.15 26.29
N LYS A 103 -6.11 42.73 25.74
CA LYS A 103 -7.42 42.04 25.63
C LYS A 103 -7.38 40.87 24.66
N LEU A 104 -6.67 41.02 23.54
CA LEU A 104 -6.46 39.95 22.57
C LEU A 104 -5.76 38.75 23.22
N LYS A 105 -4.66 39.00 23.94
CA LYS A 105 -3.91 37.96 24.66
C LYS A 105 -4.77 37.21 25.67
N LEU A 106 -5.58 37.93 26.46
CA LEU A 106 -6.49 37.33 27.43
C LEU A 106 -7.58 36.46 26.77
N SER A 107 -8.05 36.86 25.58
CA SER A 107 -9.04 36.08 24.83
C SER A 107 -8.43 34.82 24.20
N GLN A 108 -7.20 34.92 23.66
CA GLN A 108 -6.44 33.78 23.15
C GLN A 108 -6.11 32.76 24.24
N ASP A 109 -5.77 33.22 25.46
CA ASP A 109 -5.53 32.33 26.60
C ASP A 109 -6.80 31.56 27.02
N ARG A 110 -7.97 32.22 27.01
CA ARG A 110 -9.27 31.56 27.25
C ARG A 110 -9.62 30.54 26.18
N GLN A 111 -9.35 30.85 24.92
CA GLN A 111 -9.57 29.93 23.79
C GLN A 111 -8.67 28.68 23.93
N LYS A 112 -7.40 28.87 24.32
CA LYS A 112 -6.45 27.78 24.56
C LYS A 112 -6.89 26.88 25.71
N GLN A 113 -7.38 27.47 26.80
CA GLN A 113 -7.87 26.73 27.96
C GLN A 113 -9.13 25.91 27.61
N HIS A 114 -10.08 26.49 26.88
CA HIS A 114 -11.27 25.79 26.38
C HIS A 114 -10.93 24.63 25.41
N PHE A 115 -9.90 24.79 24.57
CA PHE A 115 -9.41 23.71 23.70
C PHE A 115 -8.79 22.56 24.49
N GLN A 116 -8.06 22.88 25.58
CA GLN A 116 -7.51 21.87 26.49
C GLN A 116 -8.62 21.11 27.23
N ASP A 117 -9.69 21.78 27.64
CA ASP A 117 -10.85 21.15 28.29
C ASP A 117 -11.58 20.18 27.34
N LYS A 118 -11.77 20.56 26.06
CA LYS A 118 -12.30 19.65 25.02
C LYS A 118 -11.41 18.44 24.72
N LEU A 119 -10.09 18.62 24.75
CA LEU A 119 -9.14 17.52 24.61
C LEU A 119 -9.21 16.55 25.79
N ALA A 120 -9.42 17.07 27.00
CA ALA A 120 -9.65 16.26 28.19
C ALA A 120 -10.97 15.47 28.09
N GLU A 121 -12.03 16.08 27.56
CA GLU A 121 -13.33 15.44 27.36
C GLU A 121 -13.30 14.34 26.28
N ARG A 122 -12.54 14.54 25.20
CA ARG A 122 -12.28 13.51 24.18
C ARG A 122 -11.43 12.35 24.70
N ARG A 123 -10.47 12.61 25.60
CA ARG A 123 -9.70 11.57 26.29
C ARG A 123 -10.60 10.73 27.20
N LYS A 124 -11.61 11.34 27.83
CA LYS A 124 -12.62 10.64 28.63
C LYS A 124 -13.43 9.63 27.80
N ARG A 125 -13.88 10.01 26.60
CA ARG A 125 -14.65 9.12 25.69
C ARG A 125 -13.82 7.96 25.09
N ARG A 126 -12.52 8.17 24.85
CA ARG A 126 -11.61 7.09 24.38
C ARG A 126 -11.29 6.06 25.45
N GLY A 127 -11.34 6.43 26.73
CA GLY A 127 -11.06 5.54 27.85
C GLY A 127 -12.10 4.43 28.04
N GLU A 128 -13.37 4.69 27.71
CA GLU A 128 -14.46 3.71 27.86
C GLU A 128 -14.40 2.60 26.80
N TYR A 129 -13.96 2.92 25.58
CA TYR A 129 -13.85 1.96 24.47
C TYR A 129 -12.64 1.01 24.61
N LEU A 130 -11.54 1.52 25.18
CA LEU A 130 -10.30 0.74 25.38
C LEU A 130 -10.36 -0.25 26.55
N ARG A 131 -11.26 -0.05 27.52
CA ARG A 131 -11.42 -0.95 28.69
C ARG A 131 -12.02 -2.30 28.34
N GLN A 132 -12.84 -2.41 27.30
CA GLN A 132 -13.40 -3.70 26.86
C GLN A 132 -12.37 -4.60 26.15
N ILE A 133 -11.36 -3.99 25.51
CA ILE A 133 -10.35 -4.72 24.72
C ILE A 133 -9.17 -5.14 25.60
N LEU A 134 -8.79 -4.33 26.59
CA LEU A 134 -7.62 -4.58 27.44
C LEU A 134 -7.74 -5.83 28.33
N LEU A 135 -8.96 -6.25 28.70
CA LEU A 135 -9.19 -7.38 29.60
C LEU A 135 -8.83 -8.74 28.96
N VAL A 136 -8.92 -8.84 27.64
CA VAL A 136 -8.59 -10.06 26.87
C VAL A 136 -7.07 -10.16 26.65
N CYS A 137 -6.40 -9.03 26.43
CA CYS A 137 -4.95 -8.99 26.18
C CYS A 137 -4.12 -9.21 27.46
N LEU A 138 -4.61 -8.77 28.63
CA LEU A 138 -3.90 -8.92 29.91
C LEU A 138 -3.74 -10.39 30.34
N LEU A 139 -4.68 -11.28 30.03
CA LEU A 139 -4.58 -12.71 30.37
C LEU A 139 -3.52 -13.46 29.56
N LEU A 140 -3.24 -13.01 28.33
CA LEU A 140 -2.22 -13.61 27.46
C LEU A 140 -0.82 -13.08 27.77
N PHE A 141 -0.72 -11.83 28.21
CA PHE A 141 0.56 -11.20 28.58
C PHE A 141 1.16 -11.78 29.88
N TYR A 142 0.32 -12.15 30.85
CA TYR A 142 0.79 -12.69 32.14
C TYR A 142 1.49 -14.06 32.05
N LEU A 143 1.24 -14.86 31.00
CA LEU A 143 1.93 -16.14 30.80
C LEU A 143 3.33 -15.95 30.18
N PHE A 144 3.54 -14.84 29.47
CA PHE A 144 4.76 -14.58 28.72
C PHE A 144 5.85 -13.89 29.57
N CYS A 145 5.47 -13.14 30.60
CA CYS A 145 6.42 -12.37 31.41
C CYS A 145 7.17 -13.16 32.51
N PHE A 146 6.97 -14.49 32.67
CA PHE A 146 7.61 -15.25 33.75
C PHE A 146 9.06 -15.70 33.46
N LEU A 147 9.62 -15.48 32.27
CA LEU A 147 10.96 -15.97 31.92
C LEU A 147 11.86 -14.87 31.33
N PHE A 148 12.59 -14.18 32.22
CA PHE A 148 13.72 -13.26 31.94
C PHE A 148 13.38 -11.76 31.86
N ALA A 149 13.68 -11.06 32.95
CA ALA A 149 13.97 -9.64 32.95
C ALA A 149 15.03 -9.30 34.01
N LYS A 150 16.15 -8.70 33.58
CA LYS A 150 16.98 -7.68 34.25
C LYS A 150 18.02 -7.25 33.19
N ASP A 151 17.97 -6.07 32.60
CA ASP A 151 18.09 -4.79 33.26
C ASP A 151 17.31 -3.70 32.50
N GLN A 152 16.39 -3.02 33.18
CA GLN A 152 15.54 -1.94 32.67
C GLN A 152 15.76 -0.74 33.60
N SER A 153 16.51 0.27 33.16
CA SER A 153 16.67 1.50 33.96
C SER A 153 16.15 2.76 33.29
N VAL A 154 15.92 2.75 31.97
CA VAL A 154 15.26 3.88 31.27
C VAL A 154 13.76 3.62 31.08
N HIS A 155 13.35 2.36 30.88
CA HIS A 155 11.95 1.97 30.74
C HIS A 155 11.16 1.95 32.06
N SER A 156 11.81 1.90 33.23
CA SER A 156 11.10 1.75 34.50
C SER A 156 10.41 3.04 34.98
N ILE A 157 10.89 4.22 34.59
CA ILE A 157 10.33 5.51 35.02
C ILE A 157 9.11 5.88 34.18
N THR A 158 9.20 5.75 32.85
CA THR A 158 8.06 5.95 31.97
C THR A 158 6.93 4.97 32.30
N ASN A 159 7.28 3.71 32.62
CA ASN A 159 6.31 2.72 33.06
C ASN A 159 5.73 3.03 34.43
N LEU A 160 6.51 3.52 35.41
CA LEU A 160 5.98 3.92 36.73
C LEU A 160 5.09 5.18 36.65
N GLU A 161 5.42 6.12 35.76
CA GLU A 161 4.60 7.32 35.50
C GLU A 161 3.28 6.98 34.82
N GLU A 162 3.31 6.04 33.87
CA GLU A 162 2.10 5.49 33.27
C GLU A 162 1.32 4.65 34.29
N GLU A 163 1.98 3.87 35.13
CA GLU A 163 1.33 3.05 36.16
C GLU A 163 0.63 3.89 37.23
N ILE A 164 1.23 5.01 37.64
CA ILE A 164 0.59 6.02 38.52
C ILE A 164 -0.66 6.58 37.83
N LYS A 165 -0.55 7.02 36.57
CA LYS A 165 -1.68 7.59 35.81
C LYS A 165 -2.80 6.58 35.61
N VAL A 166 -2.46 5.33 35.35
CA VAL A 166 -3.43 4.25 35.18
C VAL A 166 -4.08 3.91 36.53
N ARG A 167 -3.33 3.77 37.62
CA ARG A 167 -3.89 3.47 38.96
C ARG A 167 -4.82 4.57 39.46
N GLU A 168 -4.43 5.84 39.29
CA GLU A 168 -5.25 7.01 39.67
C GLU A 168 -6.56 7.04 38.86
N ALA A 169 -6.48 6.77 37.55
CA ALA A 169 -7.66 6.67 36.68
C ALA A 169 -8.54 5.44 37.01
N THR A 170 -7.95 4.30 37.38
CA THR A 170 -8.73 3.10 37.76
C THR A 170 -9.42 3.27 39.11
N PHE A 171 -8.78 3.92 40.09
CA PHE A 171 -9.42 4.18 41.38
C PHE A 171 -10.55 5.20 41.22
N GLN A 172 -10.35 6.28 40.47
CA GLN A 172 -11.40 7.26 40.21
C GLN A 172 -12.62 6.62 39.58
N THR A 173 -12.44 5.73 38.60
CA THR A 173 -13.62 5.06 38.02
C THR A 173 -14.21 3.99 38.94
N ALA A 174 -13.40 3.25 39.71
CA ALA A 174 -13.91 2.28 40.67
C ALA A 174 -14.74 2.95 41.79
N VAL A 175 -14.37 4.17 42.15
CA VAL A 175 -15.09 5.01 43.10
C VAL A 175 -16.36 5.61 42.49
N GLU A 176 -16.30 6.09 41.24
CA GLU A 176 -17.46 6.61 40.51
C GLU A 176 -18.51 5.53 40.24
N GLU A 177 -18.11 4.30 39.89
CA GLU A 177 -19.02 3.18 39.62
C GLU A 177 -19.69 2.62 40.88
N ARG A 178 -18.99 2.63 42.02
CA ARG A 178 -19.50 2.10 43.30
C ARG A 178 -20.06 3.16 44.23
N ARG A 179 -20.10 4.42 43.78
CA ARG A 179 -20.50 5.59 44.57
C ARG A 179 -21.89 5.46 45.19
N ASP A 180 -22.82 4.83 44.46
CA ASP A 180 -24.21 4.65 44.90
C ASP A 180 -24.41 3.38 45.76
N GLN A 181 -23.37 2.55 45.90
CA GLN A 181 -23.40 1.27 46.64
C GLN A 181 -22.50 1.28 47.90
N LEU A 182 -21.60 2.25 48.03
CA LEU A 182 -20.66 2.38 49.14
C LEU A 182 -21.21 3.32 50.20
N SER A 183 -21.18 2.89 51.45
CA SER A 183 -21.46 3.80 52.56
C SER A 183 -20.37 4.88 52.68
N ASP A 184 -20.70 6.05 53.23
CA ASP A 184 -19.76 7.16 53.42
C ASP A 184 -18.48 6.74 54.18
N GLU A 185 -18.57 5.73 55.06
CA GLU A 185 -17.46 5.22 55.85
C GLU A 185 -16.54 4.30 55.04
N GLU A 186 -17.10 3.47 54.15
CA GLU A 186 -16.35 2.62 53.22
C GLU A 186 -15.69 3.44 52.12
N TYR A 187 -16.37 4.49 51.65
CA TYR A 187 -15.82 5.45 50.68
C TYR A 187 -14.57 6.15 51.25
N ARG A 188 -14.62 6.61 52.51
CA ARG A 188 -13.47 7.26 53.16
C ARG A 188 -12.29 6.31 53.33
N ARG A 189 -12.52 5.05 53.72
CA ARG A 189 -11.45 4.04 53.82
C ARG A 189 -10.81 3.72 52.48
N LEU A 190 -11.60 3.63 51.41
CA LEU A 190 -11.08 3.42 50.06
C LEU A 190 -10.19 4.59 49.63
N LEU A 191 -10.61 5.82 49.94
CA LEU A 191 -9.88 7.05 49.57
C LEU A 191 -8.56 7.16 50.33
N GLU A 192 -8.53 6.83 51.61
CA GLU A 192 -7.30 6.80 52.41
C GLU A 192 -6.33 5.71 51.93
N GLN A 193 -6.83 4.52 51.61
CA GLN A 193 -6.00 3.42 51.11
C GLN A 193 -5.37 3.76 49.74
N HIS A 194 -6.14 4.38 48.84
CA HIS A 194 -5.62 4.83 47.54
C HIS A 194 -4.65 6.00 47.68
N GLN A 195 -4.91 6.94 48.59
CA GLN A 195 -3.95 8.02 48.86
C GLN A 195 -2.61 7.48 49.36
N GLN A 196 -2.61 6.45 50.22
CA GLN A 196 -1.38 5.78 50.63
C GLN A 196 -0.68 5.04 49.49
N GLU A 197 -1.43 4.30 48.65
CA GLU A 197 -0.84 3.56 47.53
C GLU A 197 -0.25 4.49 46.46
N MET A 198 -0.90 5.62 46.20
CA MET A 198 -0.41 6.67 45.30
C MET A 198 0.80 7.42 45.88
N GLN A 199 0.86 7.62 47.20
CA GLN A 199 2.03 8.17 47.85
C GLN A 199 3.23 7.22 47.73
N ASP A 200 3.06 5.93 47.97
CA ASP A 200 4.13 4.94 47.89
C ASP A 200 4.66 4.78 46.44
N LEU A 201 3.78 4.82 45.44
CA LEU A 201 4.17 4.79 44.02
C LEU A 201 4.87 6.08 43.58
N ARG A 202 4.39 7.25 44.03
CA ARG A 202 5.07 8.53 43.78
C ARG A 202 6.44 8.59 44.47
N GLU A 203 6.57 8.00 45.65
CA GLU A 203 7.85 7.90 46.37
C GLU A 203 8.82 6.91 45.70
N LYS A 204 8.32 5.78 45.17
CA LYS A 204 9.11 4.86 44.33
C LYS A 204 9.55 5.50 43.03
N LEU A 205 8.68 6.27 42.38
CA LEU A 205 9.03 7.07 41.20
C LEU A 205 10.11 8.09 41.56
N ARG A 206 9.95 8.81 42.68
CA ARG A 206 10.95 9.76 43.18
C ARG A 206 12.29 9.08 43.41
N LEU A 207 12.33 7.96 44.13
CA LEU A 207 13.55 7.19 44.39
C LEU A 207 14.16 6.58 43.12
N SER A 208 13.36 6.25 42.11
CA SER A 208 13.85 5.77 40.81
C SER A 208 14.42 6.91 39.96
N GLN A 209 13.76 8.06 39.93
CA GLN A 209 14.27 9.29 39.31
C GLN A 209 15.51 9.84 40.03
N GLU A 210 15.59 9.69 41.35
CA GLU A 210 16.74 10.07 42.19
C GLU A 210 17.91 9.11 41.97
N ARG A 211 17.66 7.79 41.82
CA ARG A 211 18.66 6.82 41.36
C ARG A 211 19.12 7.06 39.93
N GLN A 212 18.23 7.44 39.02
CA GLN A 212 18.60 7.79 37.64
C GLN A 212 19.42 9.08 37.60
N ARG A 213 19.05 10.08 38.41
CA ARG A 213 19.86 11.30 38.61
C ARG A 213 21.21 10.97 39.22
N GLN A 214 21.28 10.13 40.25
CA GLN A 214 22.54 9.69 40.86
C GLN A 214 23.41 8.93 39.85
N HIS A 215 22.82 8.05 39.04
CA HIS A 215 23.52 7.32 37.97
C HIS A 215 23.98 8.25 36.83
N PHE A 216 23.20 9.30 36.51
CA PHE A 216 23.62 10.32 35.55
C PHE A 216 24.72 11.21 36.15
N GLN A 217 24.65 11.52 37.45
CA GLN A 217 25.67 12.23 38.20
C GLN A 217 26.95 11.39 38.31
N ASP A 218 26.84 10.08 38.53
CA ASP A 218 27.94 9.12 38.57
C ASP A 218 28.56 8.95 37.18
N LYS A 219 27.77 8.96 36.10
CA LYS A 219 28.28 9.00 34.71
C LYS A 219 28.93 10.34 34.36
N LEU A 220 28.41 11.46 34.89
CA LEU A 220 29.02 12.78 34.74
C LEU A 220 30.30 12.88 35.57
N ASP A 221 30.33 12.33 36.77
CA ASP A 221 31.51 12.24 37.64
C ASP A 221 32.52 11.23 37.10
N GLU A 222 32.09 10.17 36.42
CA GLU A 222 32.95 9.24 35.68
C GLU A 222 33.49 9.89 34.40
N ARG A 223 32.71 10.75 33.74
CA ARG A 223 33.19 11.63 32.66
C ARG A 223 34.11 12.74 33.17
N ARG A 224 33.92 13.27 34.38
CA ARG A 224 34.85 14.19 35.06
C ARG A 224 36.11 13.47 35.53
N ARG A 225 36.04 12.20 35.93
CA ARG A 225 37.20 11.33 36.23
C ARG A 225 37.97 10.99 34.95
N ARG A 226 37.28 10.77 33.82
CA ARG A 226 37.90 10.57 32.49
C ARG A 226 38.46 11.88 31.89
N ARG A 227 37.83 13.03 32.15
CA ARG A 227 38.31 14.38 31.80
C ARG A 227 39.28 15.00 32.80
N GLY A 228 39.48 14.36 33.96
CA GLY A 228 40.46 14.76 34.97
C GLY A 228 41.92 14.57 34.53
N MET A 229 42.16 14.19 33.27
CA MET A 229 43.48 14.02 32.67
C MET A 229 43.71 14.88 31.41
N ILE A 230 42.98 15.99 31.24
CA ILE A 230 43.23 16.95 30.15
C ILE A 230 43.25 18.38 30.74
N SER A 231 44.30 19.13 30.46
CA SER A 231 44.53 20.51 30.94
C SER A 231 43.67 21.51 30.15
N HIS A 232 43.18 22.59 30.80
CA HIS A 232 42.54 23.76 30.15
C HIS A 232 43.34 24.33 28.98
N GLU A 233 44.65 24.08 28.98
CA GLU A 233 45.59 24.50 27.93
C GLU A 233 45.48 23.67 26.63
N GLN A 234 44.97 22.43 26.72
CA GLN A 234 44.80 21.54 25.56
C GLN A 234 43.55 21.93 24.75
N GLU A 235 42.42 22.15 25.41
CA GLU A 235 41.17 22.61 24.76
C GLU A 235 41.34 24.00 24.14
N ARG A 236 42.07 24.90 24.81
CA ARG A 236 42.45 26.20 24.24
C ARG A 236 43.25 26.05 22.93
N LYS A 237 44.17 25.09 22.85
CA LYS A 237 44.97 24.84 21.63
C LYS A 237 44.14 24.25 20.50
N GLU A 238 43.15 23.43 20.83
CA GLU A 238 42.25 22.80 19.86
C GLU A 238 41.33 23.85 19.21
N VAL A 239 40.71 24.71 20.02
CA VAL A 239 39.90 25.85 19.51
C VAL A 239 40.75 26.83 18.69
N LEU A 240 42.00 27.11 19.11
CA LEU A 240 42.92 27.93 18.31
C LEU A 240 43.29 27.26 16.97
N SER A 241 43.48 25.93 16.95
CA SER A 241 43.85 25.22 15.72
C SER A 241 42.76 25.24 14.65
N LEU A 242 41.49 25.24 15.06
CA LEU A 242 40.35 25.37 14.15
C LEU A 242 40.23 26.79 13.57
N LEU A 243 40.56 27.80 14.37
CA LEU A 243 40.58 29.20 13.95
C LEU A 243 41.82 29.58 13.12
N ASP A 244 42.93 28.86 13.29
CA ASP A 244 44.22 29.10 12.64
C ASP A 244 44.50 28.11 11.49
N ASN A 245 43.46 27.45 10.93
CA ASN A 245 43.61 26.51 9.81
C ASN A 245 44.36 27.20 8.64
N ASP A 246 45.60 26.76 8.40
CA ASP A 246 46.56 27.37 7.48
C ASP A 246 46.00 27.42 6.04
N GLY A 247 45.45 28.57 5.67
CA GLY A 247 45.20 28.96 4.27
C GLY A 247 43.87 28.53 3.64
N ASN A 248 43.06 27.69 4.29
CA ASN A 248 41.75 27.28 3.77
C ASN A 248 40.61 28.12 4.38
N ARG A 249 39.67 28.56 3.52
CA ARG A 249 38.50 29.35 3.93
C ARG A 249 37.50 28.45 4.66
N LEU A 250 37.14 28.81 5.89
CA LEU A 250 36.08 28.13 6.63
C LEU A 250 34.72 28.37 5.94
N GLU A 251 33.98 27.28 5.73
CA GLU A 251 32.60 27.34 5.21
C GLU A 251 31.59 27.69 6.31
N GLU A 252 30.35 28.05 5.94
CA GLU A 252 29.33 28.55 6.87
C GLU A 252 29.02 27.55 8.00
N ASP A 253 28.96 26.26 7.67
CA ASP A 253 28.72 25.17 8.63
C ASP A 253 29.91 24.92 9.57
N GLU A 254 31.14 25.10 9.09
CA GLU A 254 32.36 24.99 9.91
C GLU A 254 32.47 26.16 10.90
N LEU A 255 32.00 27.33 10.49
CA LEU A 255 31.97 28.54 11.31
C LEU A 255 30.96 28.43 12.46
N GLU A 256 29.82 27.76 12.23
CA GLU A 256 28.83 27.45 13.26
C GLU A 256 29.35 26.40 14.27
N GLN A 257 30.11 25.42 13.79
CA GLN A 257 30.76 24.42 14.63
C GLN A 257 31.84 25.05 15.54
N VAL A 258 32.67 25.96 15.02
CA VAL A 258 33.67 26.69 15.82
C VAL A 258 33.02 27.59 16.89
N GLU A 259 31.90 28.23 16.58
CA GLU A 259 31.15 29.05 17.55
C GLU A 259 30.60 28.20 18.70
N LYS A 260 30.15 26.97 18.41
CA LYS A 260 29.70 26.02 19.41
C LYS A 260 30.83 25.56 20.34
N GLU A 261 32.02 25.29 19.80
CA GLU A 261 33.17 24.86 20.59
C GLU A 261 33.73 25.97 21.48
N ILE A 262 33.68 27.24 21.03
CA ILE A 262 34.01 28.41 21.87
C ILE A 262 33.04 28.50 23.06
N ASN A 263 31.74 28.28 22.84
CA ASN A 263 30.73 28.30 23.89
C ASN A 263 30.89 27.13 24.89
N ASP A 264 31.26 25.96 24.40
CA ASP A 264 31.54 24.80 25.25
C ASP A 264 32.79 25.03 26.13
N TYR A 265 33.85 25.66 25.59
CA TYR A 265 35.03 26.08 26.34
C TYR A 265 34.68 27.11 27.43
N ASP A 266 33.86 28.12 27.11
CA ASP A 266 33.40 29.14 28.07
C ASP A 266 32.68 28.50 29.26
N SER A 267 31.70 27.63 28.98
CA SER A 267 30.95 26.90 30.00
C SER A 267 31.85 26.02 30.88
N LEU A 268 32.87 25.39 30.28
CA LEU A 268 33.79 24.51 30.98
C LEU A 268 34.70 25.29 31.94
N VAL A 269 35.27 26.42 31.50
CA VAL A 269 36.12 27.27 32.35
C VAL A 269 35.30 27.93 33.46
N GLU A 270 34.09 28.44 33.17
CA GLU A 270 33.20 29.00 34.19
C GLU A 270 32.84 27.97 35.27
N SER A 271 32.54 26.73 34.87
CA SER A 271 32.25 25.64 35.81
C SER A 271 33.47 25.29 36.69
N SER A 272 34.67 25.34 36.12
CA SER A 272 35.95 25.11 36.82
C SER A 272 36.28 26.24 37.81
N ILE A 273 36.04 27.50 37.42
CA ILE A 273 36.23 28.66 38.30
C ILE A 273 35.20 28.64 39.44
N ALA A 274 33.94 28.33 39.14
CA ALA A 274 32.88 28.18 40.13
C ALA A 274 33.20 27.05 41.13
N GLY A 275 33.75 25.93 40.66
CA GLY A 275 34.18 24.81 41.50
C GLY A 275 35.37 25.10 42.41
N LYS A 276 36.27 26.02 42.00
CA LYS A 276 37.43 26.47 42.79
C LYS A 276 37.10 27.62 43.75
N LYS A 277 35.89 28.20 43.64
CA LYS A 277 35.44 29.32 44.46
C LYS A 277 35.31 28.89 45.93
N GLY A 278 36.18 29.41 46.78
CA GLY A 278 36.30 29.04 48.20
C GLY A 278 37.46 28.08 48.54
N GLN A 279 38.18 27.55 47.54
CA GLN A 279 39.38 26.70 47.74
C GLN A 279 40.70 27.43 47.46
N ILE A 280 40.67 28.47 46.63
CA ILE A 280 41.83 29.31 46.26
C ILE A 280 41.56 30.78 46.63
N SER A 281 42.62 31.58 46.71
CA SER A 281 42.50 32.98 47.13
C SER A 281 41.67 33.80 46.14
N GLN A 282 40.97 34.82 46.62
CA GLN A 282 40.17 35.69 45.76
C GLN A 282 41.02 36.37 44.66
N ALA A 283 42.31 36.60 44.93
CA ALA A 283 43.25 37.14 43.95
C ALA A 283 43.56 36.15 42.81
N GLU A 284 43.66 34.86 43.10
CA GLU A 284 43.88 33.81 42.08
C GLU A 284 42.62 33.55 41.24
N ILE A 285 41.43 33.64 41.85
CA ILE A 285 40.16 33.58 41.12
C ILE A 285 40.05 34.75 40.14
N ASN A 286 40.38 35.96 40.59
CA ASN A 286 40.37 37.13 39.72
C ASN A 286 41.38 36.99 38.58
N LYS A 287 42.58 36.43 38.85
CA LYS A 287 43.60 36.17 37.83
C LYS A 287 43.14 35.15 36.77
N LEU A 288 42.45 34.08 37.19
CA LEU A 288 41.88 33.08 36.29
C LEU A 288 40.72 33.64 35.46
N MET A 289 39.86 34.48 36.05
CA MET A 289 38.80 35.17 35.31
C MET A 289 39.36 36.18 34.30
N GLU A 290 40.43 36.90 34.65
CA GLU A 290 41.12 37.80 33.71
C GLU A 290 41.80 37.03 32.56
N GLU A 291 42.38 35.86 32.83
CA GLU A 291 42.97 35.01 31.80
C GLU A 291 41.91 34.39 30.88
N HIS A 292 40.79 33.93 31.45
CA HIS A 292 39.64 33.45 30.69
C HIS A 292 39.02 34.54 29.81
N ALA A 293 38.81 35.73 30.38
CA ALA A 293 38.30 36.89 29.64
C ALA A 293 39.22 37.26 28.46
N ARG A 294 40.55 37.24 28.65
CA ARG A 294 41.51 37.48 27.56
C ARG A 294 41.43 36.40 26.46
N ASN A 295 41.23 35.14 26.83
CA ASN A 295 41.12 34.06 25.85
C ASN A 295 39.81 34.14 25.06
N MET A 296 38.69 34.45 25.71
CA MET A 296 37.40 34.68 25.04
C MET A 296 37.43 35.90 24.13
N GLU A 297 38.16 36.95 24.51
CA GLU A 297 38.38 38.12 23.66
C GLU A 297 39.19 37.78 22.40
N ASP A 298 40.23 36.93 22.50
CA ASP A 298 40.99 36.44 21.34
C ASP A 298 40.13 35.55 20.43
N PHE A 299 39.37 34.60 20.98
CA PHE A 299 38.47 33.73 20.22
C PHE A 299 37.40 34.50 19.47
N ASN A 300 36.68 35.37 20.16
CA ASN A 300 35.64 36.18 19.54
C ASN A 300 36.22 37.17 18.53
N GLY A 301 37.42 37.70 18.78
CA GLY A 301 38.13 38.57 17.83
C GLY A 301 38.61 37.85 16.57
N ARG A 302 39.00 36.57 16.65
CA ARG A 302 39.36 35.75 15.48
C ARG A 302 38.12 35.30 14.70
N LEU A 303 37.09 34.82 15.40
CA LEU A 303 35.82 34.44 14.79
C LEU A 303 35.18 35.61 14.03
N ALA A 304 35.20 36.82 14.60
CA ALA A 304 34.70 38.02 13.95
C ALA A 304 35.49 38.40 12.68
N ARG A 305 36.82 38.19 12.69
CA ARG A 305 37.68 38.42 11.51
C ARG A 305 37.36 37.45 10.39
N GLU A 306 37.11 36.17 10.69
CA GLU A 306 36.71 35.19 9.67
C GLU A 306 35.28 35.43 9.15
N LYS A 307 34.31 35.75 10.02
CA LYS A 307 32.96 36.18 9.58
C LYS A 307 33.02 37.38 8.63
N GLN A 308 33.89 38.35 8.92
CA GLN A 308 34.08 39.52 8.08
C GLN A 308 34.77 39.19 6.75
N ARG A 309 35.79 38.32 6.74
CA ARG A 309 36.45 37.83 5.53
C ARG A 309 35.50 37.08 4.59
N MET A 310 34.60 36.27 5.15
CA MET A 310 33.55 35.58 4.38
C MET A 310 32.59 36.57 3.71
N LEU A 311 32.15 37.60 4.44
CA LEU A 311 31.28 38.66 3.90
C LEU A 311 31.95 39.47 2.79
N ASP A 312 33.24 39.78 2.93
CA ASP A 312 33.98 40.52 1.92
C ASP A 312 34.27 39.66 0.68
N ALA A 313 34.54 38.35 0.84
CA ALA A 313 34.63 37.40 -0.28
C ALA A 313 33.30 37.25 -1.04
N LEU A 314 32.16 37.31 -0.36
CA LEU A 314 30.83 37.31 -1.00
C LEU A 314 30.57 38.61 -1.78
N ARG A 315 31.05 39.75 -1.26
CA ARG A 315 30.98 41.04 -1.98
C ARG A 315 31.88 41.04 -3.21
N GLU A 316 33.07 40.48 -3.12
CA GLU A 316 34.03 40.36 -4.21
C GLU A 316 33.52 39.38 -5.29
N LYS A 317 32.93 38.25 -4.91
CA LYS A 317 32.21 37.35 -5.84
C LYS A 317 31.05 38.05 -6.54
N ARG A 318 30.28 38.90 -5.84
CA ARG A 318 29.21 39.71 -6.45
C ARG A 318 29.74 40.79 -7.39
N ALA A 319 30.88 41.42 -7.07
CA ALA A 319 31.52 42.43 -7.90
C ALA A 319 32.17 41.81 -9.15
N ALA A 320 32.85 40.67 -9.02
CA ALA A 320 33.42 39.90 -10.13
C ALA A 320 32.33 39.40 -11.08
N ARG A 321 31.17 39.00 -10.55
CA ARG A 321 29.99 38.64 -11.36
C ARG A 321 29.43 39.85 -12.12
N LYS A 322 29.52 41.06 -11.54
CA LYS A 322 29.09 42.31 -12.18
C LYS A 322 30.07 42.77 -13.28
N LEU A 323 31.38 42.59 -13.09
CA LEU A 323 32.40 42.91 -14.10
C LEU A 323 32.42 41.90 -15.27
N LYS A 324 32.19 40.59 -15.00
CA LYS A 324 32.05 39.56 -16.06
C LYS A 324 30.83 39.80 -16.96
N LEU A 325 29.78 40.42 -16.43
CA LEU A 325 28.57 40.81 -17.16
C LEU A 325 28.76 42.00 -18.13
N GLU A 326 29.85 42.77 -17.98
CA GLU A 326 30.11 43.97 -18.80
C GLU A 326 31.09 43.73 -19.97
N SER A 327 31.80 42.59 -20.04
CA SER A 327 32.82 42.31 -21.08
C SER A 327 32.43 41.30 -22.17
N GLU A 328 31.30 40.59 -22.04
CA GLU A 328 30.88 39.54 -22.99
C GLU A 328 29.69 39.97 -23.88
N ALA A 329 29.59 41.25 -24.24
CA ALA A 329 28.40 41.79 -24.92
C ALA A 329 28.23 41.36 -26.40
N ASP A 330 29.26 40.86 -27.08
CA ASP A 330 29.18 40.65 -28.55
C ASP A 330 29.13 39.18 -29.01
N PHE A 331 29.48 38.21 -28.15
CA PHE A 331 29.37 36.77 -28.47
C PHE A 331 28.02 36.16 -28.05
N VAL A 332 27.31 36.84 -27.13
CA VAL A 332 26.00 36.46 -26.59
C VAL A 332 24.91 36.45 -27.67
N ASN A 333 25.04 37.19 -28.77
CA ASN A 333 23.92 37.37 -29.69
C ASN A 333 23.63 36.14 -30.58
N ILE A 334 24.63 35.28 -30.84
CA ILE A 334 24.46 34.08 -31.68
C ILE A 334 24.08 32.87 -30.81
N MET A 335 24.65 32.72 -29.61
CA MET A 335 24.24 31.67 -28.65
C MET A 335 22.84 31.95 -28.03
N SER A 336 22.47 33.22 -27.85
CA SER A 336 21.12 33.65 -27.45
C SER A 336 20.03 33.14 -28.39
N ILE A 337 20.31 32.97 -29.69
CA ILE A 337 19.31 32.53 -30.67
C ILE A 337 19.12 31.01 -30.63
N LEU A 338 20.17 30.25 -30.34
CA LEU A 338 20.09 28.79 -30.20
C LEU A 338 19.60 28.34 -28.81
N GLU A 339 19.97 29.06 -27.74
CA GLU A 339 19.37 28.85 -26.41
C GLU A 339 17.89 29.24 -26.39
N LYS A 340 17.48 30.40 -26.95
CA LYS A 340 16.08 30.86 -26.90
C LYS A 340 15.07 29.95 -27.59
N ASN A 341 15.50 29.12 -28.53
CA ASN A 341 14.60 28.21 -29.25
C ASN A 341 14.50 26.84 -28.57
N GLN A 342 15.48 26.42 -27.76
CA GLN A 342 15.44 25.13 -27.06
C GLN A 342 15.15 25.24 -25.55
N THR A 343 15.37 26.39 -24.91
CA THR A 343 14.87 26.64 -23.55
C THR A 343 13.38 26.94 -23.52
N LYS A 344 12.82 27.50 -24.60
CA LYS A 344 11.37 27.70 -24.74
C LYS A 344 10.57 26.41 -24.74
N ASP A 345 11.06 25.35 -25.37
CA ASP A 345 10.37 24.05 -25.44
C ASP A 345 10.42 23.28 -24.10
N LEU A 346 11.39 23.60 -23.23
CA LEU A 346 11.53 23.00 -21.90
C LEU A 346 10.82 23.81 -20.80
N GLU A 347 10.73 25.15 -20.94
CA GLU A 347 9.94 26.00 -20.03
C GLU A 347 8.44 25.86 -20.30
N THR A 348 8.00 25.80 -21.57
CA THR A 348 6.57 25.67 -21.94
C THR A 348 5.95 24.36 -21.47
N LEU A 349 6.63 23.22 -21.60
CA LEU A 349 6.13 21.95 -21.09
C LEU A 349 5.97 21.93 -19.55
N SER A 350 6.77 22.71 -18.82
CA SER A 350 6.76 22.72 -17.35
C SER A 350 5.81 23.77 -16.74
N GLU A 351 5.56 24.88 -17.44
CA GLU A 351 4.54 25.86 -17.04
C GLU A 351 3.12 25.39 -17.38
N GLU A 352 2.93 24.62 -18.46
CA GLU A 352 1.60 24.11 -18.85
C GLU A 352 1.03 23.13 -17.81
N ASP A 353 1.84 22.20 -17.30
CA ASP A 353 1.42 21.24 -16.27
C ASP A 353 1.08 21.91 -14.92
N LEU A 354 1.84 22.95 -14.53
CA LEU A 354 1.58 23.74 -13.33
C LEU A 354 0.34 24.64 -13.50
N ASN A 355 0.17 25.26 -14.66
CA ASN A 355 -1.01 26.06 -14.99
C ASN A 355 -2.29 25.21 -15.05
N HIS A 356 -2.21 23.97 -15.52
CA HIS A 356 -3.35 23.05 -15.55
C HIS A 356 -3.79 22.65 -14.13
N LEU A 357 -2.83 22.38 -13.23
CA LEU A 357 -3.11 22.07 -11.83
C LEU A 357 -3.69 23.28 -11.07
N GLU A 358 -3.20 24.49 -11.38
CA GLU A 358 -3.71 25.74 -10.81
C GLU A 358 -5.10 26.10 -11.38
N GLU A 359 -5.37 25.82 -12.66
CA GLU A 359 -6.70 25.93 -13.25
C GLU A 359 -7.70 24.95 -12.64
N ASP A 360 -7.30 23.72 -12.37
CA ASP A 360 -8.18 22.71 -11.80
C ASP A 360 -8.52 23.03 -10.34
N LEU A 361 -7.59 23.63 -9.59
CA LEU A 361 -7.85 24.24 -8.29
C LEU A 361 -8.83 25.41 -8.37
N LYS A 362 -8.68 26.30 -9.36
CA LYS A 362 -9.63 27.41 -9.61
C LYS A 362 -11.01 26.91 -10.03
N LYS A 363 -11.10 25.84 -10.84
CA LYS A 363 -12.36 25.19 -11.23
C LYS A 363 -13.06 24.56 -10.04
N TYR A 364 -12.31 23.87 -9.17
CA TYR A 364 -12.83 23.28 -7.94
C TYR A 364 -13.38 24.34 -6.98
N SER A 365 -12.63 25.45 -6.80
CA SER A 365 -13.08 26.59 -6.00
C SER A 365 -14.35 27.24 -6.57
N ARG A 366 -14.42 27.43 -7.89
CA ARG A 366 -15.58 28.04 -8.57
C ARG A 366 -16.83 27.16 -8.50
N ALA A 367 -16.70 25.85 -8.71
CA ALA A 367 -17.80 24.90 -8.62
C ALA A 367 -18.42 24.87 -7.21
N ILE A 368 -17.60 25.05 -6.17
CA ILE A 368 -18.09 25.10 -4.80
C ILE A 368 -18.68 26.47 -4.45
N HIS A 369 -18.13 27.57 -4.99
CA HIS A 369 -18.75 28.88 -4.84
C HIS A 369 -20.12 28.96 -5.52
N GLU A 370 -20.28 28.36 -6.71
CA GLU A 370 -21.55 28.22 -7.40
C GLU A 370 -22.52 27.31 -6.64
N SER A 371 -22.04 26.20 -6.07
CA SER A 371 -22.84 25.32 -5.20
C SER A 371 -23.25 25.98 -3.88
N LEU A 372 -22.46 26.92 -3.35
CA LEU A 372 -22.79 27.70 -2.14
C LEU A 372 -23.77 28.83 -2.46
N GLU A 373 -23.68 29.44 -3.64
CA GLU A 373 -24.61 30.47 -4.10
C GLU A 373 -25.97 29.91 -4.53
N SER A 374 -26.03 28.76 -5.22
CA SER A 374 -27.29 28.13 -5.63
C SER A 374 -28.12 27.64 -4.44
N ASN A 375 -27.47 27.41 -3.29
CA ASN A 375 -28.06 26.85 -2.09
C ASN A 375 -28.35 27.90 -1.00
N ARG A 376 -28.11 29.19 -1.29
CA ARG A 376 -28.48 30.30 -0.39
C ARG A 376 -30.00 30.38 -0.24
N GLY A 377 -30.48 29.95 0.93
CA GLY A 377 -31.89 29.94 1.32
C GLY A 377 -32.48 28.54 1.56
N VAL A 378 -31.74 27.47 1.25
CA VAL A 378 -32.18 26.07 1.48
C VAL A 378 -31.57 25.47 2.75
N PHE A 379 -30.35 25.88 3.11
CA PHE A 379 -29.63 25.39 4.29
C PHE A 379 -29.52 26.45 5.37
N SER A 380 -29.40 26.01 6.63
CA SER A 380 -29.19 26.91 7.76
C SER A 380 -27.80 27.57 7.69
N ASN A 381 -27.64 28.75 8.28
CA ASN A 381 -26.35 29.46 8.26
C ASN A 381 -25.21 28.64 8.90
N GLU A 382 -25.53 27.75 9.85
CA GLU A 382 -24.54 26.88 10.51
C GLU A 382 -24.06 25.73 9.61
N GLU A 383 -24.95 25.13 8.81
CA GLU A 383 -24.57 24.09 7.83
C GLU A 383 -23.73 24.67 6.69
N LEU A 384 -24.06 25.89 6.27
CA LEU A 384 -23.28 26.63 5.27
C LEU A 384 -21.86 26.94 5.79
N ASP A 385 -21.73 27.35 7.06
CA ASP A 385 -20.42 27.60 7.68
C ASP A 385 -19.60 26.32 7.86
N LEU A 386 -20.24 25.18 8.15
CA LEU A 386 -19.55 23.89 8.27
C LEU A 386 -18.99 23.45 6.91
N MET A 387 -19.79 23.53 5.85
CA MET A 387 -19.38 23.22 4.47
C MET A 387 -18.25 24.15 4.00
N ILE A 388 -18.32 25.44 4.32
CA ILE A 388 -17.24 26.40 4.04
C ILE A 388 -15.96 26.04 4.81
N SER A 389 -16.08 25.57 6.06
CA SER A 389 -14.93 25.18 6.89
C SER A 389 -14.24 23.90 6.42
N GLU A 390 -15.01 22.93 5.92
CA GLU A 390 -14.51 21.68 5.37
C GLU A 390 -13.88 21.90 4.00
N HIS A 391 -14.51 22.73 3.16
CA HIS A 391 -13.94 23.17 1.90
C HIS A 391 -12.59 23.88 2.08
N ARG A 392 -12.46 24.73 3.11
CA ARG A 392 -11.20 25.42 3.44
C ARG A 392 -10.08 24.46 3.84
N ARG A 393 -10.36 23.41 4.62
CA ARG A 393 -9.35 22.38 4.98
C ARG A 393 -8.91 21.56 3.78
N ASN A 394 -9.84 21.24 2.87
CA ASN A 394 -9.53 20.50 1.66
C ASN A 394 -8.70 21.34 0.67
N MET A 395 -8.99 22.65 0.58
CA MET A 395 -8.17 23.63 -0.15
C MET A 395 -6.73 23.66 0.39
N GLU A 396 -6.56 23.82 1.71
CA GLU A 396 -5.24 23.89 2.35
C GLU A 396 -4.43 22.59 2.18
N SER A 397 -5.10 21.42 2.14
CA SER A 397 -4.45 20.13 1.84
C SER A 397 -3.99 19.99 0.39
N LEU A 398 -4.72 20.59 -0.56
CA LEU A 398 -4.40 20.56 -1.98
C LEU A 398 -3.31 21.59 -2.32
N GLU A 399 -3.34 22.77 -1.72
CA GLU A 399 -2.29 23.79 -1.83
C GLU A 399 -0.94 23.27 -1.31
N ASN A 400 -0.93 22.55 -0.17
CA ASN A 400 0.28 21.90 0.34
C ASN A 400 0.79 20.77 -0.57
N ARG A 401 -0.08 20.10 -1.33
CA ARG A 401 0.34 19.09 -2.32
C ARG A 401 0.94 19.75 -3.57
N LEU A 402 0.36 20.85 -4.03
CA LEU A 402 0.88 21.65 -5.14
C LEU A 402 2.29 22.18 -4.82
N GLU A 403 2.50 22.73 -3.62
CA GLU A 403 3.82 23.26 -3.23
C GLU A 403 4.89 22.16 -3.11
N ASN A 404 4.52 20.97 -2.62
CA ASN A 404 5.45 19.84 -2.56
C ASN A 404 5.85 19.30 -3.94
N GLU A 405 4.91 19.26 -4.90
CA GLU A 405 5.24 18.89 -6.28
C GLU A 405 6.07 19.97 -6.98
N ARG A 406 5.81 21.25 -6.70
CA ARG A 406 6.63 22.37 -7.17
C ARG A 406 8.08 22.27 -6.70
N LEU A 407 8.31 21.95 -5.43
CA LEU A 407 9.65 21.73 -4.87
C LEU A 407 10.37 20.53 -5.51
N ARG A 408 9.65 19.43 -5.79
CA ARG A 408 10.20 18.26 -6.49
C ARG A 408 10.63 18.58 -7.92
N MET A 409 9.85 19.39 -8.62
CA MET A 409 10.18 19.82 -9.98
C MET A 409 11.37 20.79 -10.00
N GLU A 410 11.43 21.75 -9.07
CA GLU A 410 12.57 22.66 -8.92
C GLU A 410 13.88 21.87 -8.65
N GLU A 411 13.84 20.83 -7.81
CA GLU A 411 15.01 19.99 -7.53
C GLU A 411 15.45 19.19 -8.76
N LYS A 412 14.50 18.65 -9.54
CA LYS A 412 14.78 17.92 -10.78
C LYS A 412 15.40 18.83 -11.85
N MET A 413 14.92 20.06 -11.96
CA MET A 413 15.45 21.07 -12.87
C MET A 413 16.87 21.48 -12.46
N ARG A 414 17.11 21.67 -11.15
CA ARG A 414 18.43 21.99 -10.59
C ARG A 414 19.47 20.90 -10.86
N ARG A 415 19.08 19.62 -10.79
CA ARG A 415 19.96 18.48 -11.13
C ARG A 415 20.30 18.43 -12.63
N LYS A 416 19.33 18.70 -13.51
CA LYS A 416 19.58 18.77 -14.96
C LYS A 416 20.49 19.94 -15.34
N LEU A 417 20.30 21.11 -14.71
CA LEU A 417 21.18 22.27 -14.88
C LEU A 417 22.61 21.99 -14.38
N ALA A 418 22.75 21.29 -13.25
CA ALA A 418 24.06 20.89 -12.73
C ALA A 418 24.79 19.89 -13.65
N MET A 419 24.07 18.92 -14.21
CA MET A 419 24.63 17.99 -15.22
C MET A 419 25.08 18.72 -16.48
N ARG A 420 24.32 19.72 -16.93
CA ARG A 420 24.65 20.47 -18.15
C ARG A 420 25.78 21.46 -17.92
N GLN A 421 25.88 22.05 -16.73
CA GLN A 421 27.06 22.81 -16.31
C GLN A 421 28.30 21.93 -16.21
N ALA A 422 28.19 20.70 -15.71
CA ALA A 422 29.30 19.75 -15.69
C ALA A 422 29.75 19.34 -17.11
N GLN A 423 28.81 19.19 -18.05
CA GLN A 423 29.11 18.94 -19.47
C GLN A 423 29.78 20.14 -20.16
N ILE A 424 29.38 21.36 -19.83
CA ILE A 424 30.01 22.57 -20.40
C ILE A 424 31.41 22.79 -19.80
N VAL A 425 31.60 22.51 -18.51
CA VAL A 425 32.92 22.59 -17.85
C VAL A 425 33.89 21.56 -18.45
N THR A 426 33.43 20.34 -18.71
CA THR A 426 34.27 19.30 -19.35
C THR A 426 34.66 19.65 -20.78
N MET A 427 33.77 20.28 -21.57
CA MET A 427 34.12 20.75 -22.92
C MET A 427 35.09 21.95 -22.93
N VAL A 428 35.12 22.77 -21.86
CA VAL A 428 36.06 23.90 -21.74
C VAL A 428 37.42 23.44 -21.21
N GLU A 429 37.46 22.41 -20.36
CA GLU A 429 38.69 21.79 -19.85
C GLU A 429 39.45 20.98 -20.92
N GLU A 430 38.78 20.57 -22.01
CA GLU A 430 39.43 19.89 -23.15
C GLU A 430 40.09 20.85 -24.17
N GLU A 431 39.74 22.14 -24.19
CA GLU A 431 40.34 23.12 -25.11
C GLU A 431 41.54 23.91 -24.53
N GLU A 432 41.78 23.88 -23.22
CA GLU A 432 42.91 24.58 -22.58
C GLU A 432 43.87 23.60 -21.89
N GLY A 433 44.74 22.95 -22.66
CA GLY A 433 45.89 22.22 -22.12
C GLY A 433 47.14 23.10 -22.01
N GLU A 434 47.66 23.33 -20.78
CA GLU A 434 49.11 23.29 -20.48
C GLU A 434 49.40 23.20 -18.95
N THR A 435 49.94 22.04 -18.55
CA THR A 435 50.83 21.72 -17.39
C THR A 435 50.42 22.07 -15.94
N GLU A 436 50.03 21.06 -15.14
CA GLU A 436 50.77 20.47 -13.99
C GLU A 436 49.88 19.46 -13.21
N GLU A 437 50.50 18.38 -12.69
CA GLU A 437 49.84 17.27 -12.00
C GLU A 437 49.08 17.69 -10.73
N VAL A 438 47.75 17.47 -10.70
CA VAL A 438 47.01 17.16 -9.47
C VAL A 438 45.98 16.06 -9.73
N ASN A 439 46.03 15.06 -8.87
CA ASN A 439 45.28 13.81 -8.88
C ASN A 439 43.88 14.01 -8.26
N VAL A 440 42.79 13.96 -9.04
CA VAL A 440 41.44 13.70 -8.51
C VAL A 440 40.67 12.80 -9.48
N ALA A 441 40.08 11.76 -8.91
CA ALA A 441 39.29 10.74 -9.56
C ALA A 441 38.07 11.29 -10.32
N ALA A 442 37.97 10.95 -11.60
CA ALA A 442 36.73 10.94 -12.35
C ALA A 442 36.70 9.72 -13.28
N ILE A 443 35.73 8.85 -13.01
CA ILE A 443 35.28 7.75 -13.84
C ILE A 443 34.61 8.37 -15.06
N TYR A 444 35.04 8.05 -16.29
CA TYR A 444 34.18 8.19 -17.46
C TYR A 444 34.44 7.12 -18.53
N TYR A 445 33.30 6.60 -18.99
CA TYR A 445 32.97 6.20 -20.35
C TYR A 445 33.70 6.99 -21.44
N GLN A 446 33.85 6.36 -22.61
CA GLN A 446 33.70 7.04 -23.89
C GLN A 446 33.00 6.13 -24.90
N ASP A 447 31.82 6.57 -25.32
CA ASP A 447 31.41 6.57 -26.74
C ASP A 447 31.84 7.93 -27.31
N GLU A 448 32.25 7.98 -28.58
CA GLU A 448 31.53 8.68 -29.66
C GLU A 448 32.32 8.59 -30.99
N VAL A 449 31.75 7.98 -32.05
CA VAL A 449 31.10 8.60 -33.23
C VAL A 449 32.11 9.33 -34.17
N SER A 450 32.32 8.89 -35.42
CA SER A 450 31.55 9.38 -36.61
C SER A 450 31.93 8.64 -37.91
N SER A 451 30.97 8.60 -38.84
CA SER A 451 30.94 8.16 -40.26
C SER A 451 32.02 8.77 -41.18
N SER A 452 32.40 8.29 -42.39
CA SER A 452 31.68 7.65 -43.52
C SER A 452 32.63 7.17 -44.66
N SER A 453 32.25 6.06 -45.32
CA SER A 453 32.41 5.64 -46.76
C SER A 453 33.76 5.53 -47.53
N GLU A 454 33.97 4.28 -48.00
CA GLU A 454 34.45 3.77 -49.32
C GLU A 454 35.96 3.71 -49.72
N ASP A 455 36.45 2.46 -49.66
CA ASP A 455 37.13 1.63 -50.68
C ASP A 455 38.65 1.64 -50.99
N GLU A 456 39.16 0.39 -50.98
CA GLU A 456 40.24 -0.30 -51.72
C GLU A 456 41.75 -0.21 -51.29
N ASP A 457 42.20 -1.36 -50.75
CA ASP A 457 43.35 -2.23 -51.14
C ASP A 457 44.85 -1.97 -50.77
N GLU A 458 45.46 -3.10 -50.33
CA GLU A 458 46.85 -3.62 -50.43
C GLU A 458 47.98 -3.26 -49.39
N ASP A 459 48.35 -4.30 -48.61
CA ASP A 459 49.68 -4.93 -48.33
C ASP A 459 50.90 -4.25 -47.62
N GLU A 460 51.58 -5.08 -46.77
CA GLU A 460 53.01 -5.09 -46.28
C GLU A 460 53.50 -3.97 -45.31
N GLU A 461 54.47 -4.10 -44.38
CA GLU A 461 55.25 -5.12 -43.64
C GLU A 461 56.07 -4.37 -42.54
N LEU A 462 56.41 -5.04 -41.43
CA LEU A 462 57.59 -4.88 -40.52
C LEU A 462 57.86 -3.70 -39.51
N GLU A 463 58.07 -4.14 -38.24
CA GLU A 463 59.15 -3.87 -37.23
C GLU A 463 59.53 -2.44 -36.74
N ASP A 464 59.36 -2.15 -35.43
CA ASP A 464 60.43 -2.17 -34.38
C ASP A 464 59.99 -1.60 -32.99
N LEU A 465 60.39 -2.29 -31.91
CA LEU A 465 60.38 -1.89 -30.47
C LEU A 465 61.63 -1.01 -30.15
N PRO A 466 61.83 -0.34 -28.97
CA PRO A 466 61.29 -0.61 -27.62
C PRO A 466 61.02 0.61 -26.69
N GLU A 467 60.26 0.42 -25.59
CA GLU A 467 60.63 0.88 -24.23
C GLU A 467 59.66 0.33 -23.17
N LEU A 468 60.07 -0.81 -22.60
CA LEU A 468 59.38 -1.57 -21.56
C LEU A 468 60.14 -1.34 -20.24
N ASN A 469 59.67 -0.45 -19.34
CA ASN A 469 60.12 -0.47 -17.93
C ASN A 469 59.31 0.34 -16.88
N GLN A 470 58.17 0.96 -17.19
CA GLN A 470 57.33 1.61 -16.16
C GLN A 470 56.01 0.89 -15.85
N THR A 471 55.57 -0.02 -16.71
CA THR A 471 54.28 -0.72 -16.56
C THR A 471 54.34 -1.94 -15.64
N MET A 472 55.52 -2.57 -15.47
CA MET A 472 55.67 -3.73 -14.58
C MET A 472 55.57 -3.37 -13.09
N ALA A 473 55.83 -2.11 -12.70
CA ALA A 473 55.78 -1.71 -11.29
C ALA A 473 54.35 -1.44 -10.77
N LYS A 474 53.40 -1.11 -11.65
CA LYS A 474 51.98 -0.90 -11.26
C LYS A 474 51.15 -2.20 -11.25
N LEU A 475 51.58 -3.26 -11.95
CA LEU A 475 50.87 -4.55 -11.99
C LEU A 475 51.17 -5.47 -10.80
N VAL A 476 52.28 -5.27 -10.07
CA VAL A 476 52.67 -6.14 -8.95
C VAL A 476 51.90 -5.81 -7.65
N ALA A 477 51.39 -4.58 -7.51
CA ALA A 477 50.71 -4.15 -6.29
C ALA A 477 49.23 -4.58 -6.18
N THR A 478 48.59 -4.98 -7.28
CA THR A 478 47.19 -5.45 -7.32
C THR A 478 47.05 -6.98 -7.35
N GLN A 479 48.17 -7.72 -7.37
CA GLN A 479 48.18 -9.19 -7.50
C GLN A 479 48.10 -9.97 -6.17
N PHE A 480 47.80 -9.34 -5.03
CA PHE A 480 47.67 -10.09 -3.76
C PHE A 480 46.30 -10.77 -3.53
N TRP A 481 45.32 -10.65 -4.43
CA TRP A 481 43.98 -11.26 -4.23
C TRP A 481 43.25 -11.80 -5.48
N THR A 482 43.96 -12.31 -6.50
CA THR A 482 43.36 -13.18 -7.55
C THR A 482 44.36 -14.21 -8.08
N THR A 483 43.92 -15.46 -8.26
CA THR A 483 44.65 -16.56 -8.93
C THR A 483 44.41 -16.54 -10.46
N PRO A 484 45.20 -17.29 -11.27
CA PRO A 484 45.82 -16.80 -12.51
C PRO A 484 44.95 -16.88 -13.78
N ILE A 485 45.36 -16.04 -14.73
CA ILE A 485 44.91 -15.81 -16.10
C ILE A 485 44.66 -17.12 -16.88
N GLN A 486 43.45 -17.31 -17.39
CA GLN A 486 43.18 -18.19 -18.53
C GLN A 486 43.36 -17.39 -19.82
N SER A 487 44.16 -17.99 -20.71
CA SER A 487 44.58 -17.52 -22.03
C SER A 487 43.40 -17.16 -22.93
N SER A 488 43.50 -16.02 -23.62
CA SER A 488 42.82 -15.75 -24.88
C SER A 488 43.37 -16.72 -25.94
N ASP A 489 42.52 -17.60 -26.46
CA ASP A 489 42.36 -17.88 -27.90
C ASP A 489 41.54 -19.15 -28.14
N VAL A 490 40.73 -19.09 -29.20
CA VAL A 490 39.79 -20.09 -29.75
C VAL A 490 38.37 -20.07 -29.16
N LEU A 491 37.44 -19.48 -29.93
CA LEU A 491 36.00 -19.70 -29.83
C LEU A 491 35.69 -21.18 -30.11
N ILE A 492 35.66 -21.98 -29.04
CA ILE A 492 35.04 -23.30 -29.05
C ILE A 492 33.62 -23.09 -28.52
N VAL A 493 32.61 -23.27 -29.37
CA VAL A 493 31.22 -23.44 -28.92
C VAL A 493 31.20 -24.75 -28.11
N PRO A 494 30.97 -24.75 -26.79
CA PRO A 494 30.97 -25.98 -26.01
C PRO A 494 29.71 -26.78 -26.35
N LEU A 495 29.89 -28.09 -26.58
CA LEU A 495 28.81 -29.04 -26.77
C LEU A 495 27.93 -29.08 -25.51
N VAL A 496 26.61 -29.21 -25.70
CA VAL A 496 25.55 -29.29 -24.66
C VAL A 496 25.83 -30.32 -23.54
N GLU A 497 26.81 -31.19 -23.71
CA GLU A 497 27.28 -32.17 -22.73
C GLU A 497 28.04 -31.56 -21.52
N GLU A 498 28.51 -30.30 -21.59
CA GLU A 498 29.26 -29.65 -20.48
C GLU A 498 28.38 -28.88 -19.47
N TYR A 499 27.10 -28.66 -19.77
CA TYR A 499 26.18 -27.88 -18.91
C TYR A 499 24.83 -28.58 -18.74
N PRO A 500 24.77 -29.72 -18.03
CA PRO A 500 23.52 -30.42 -17.82
C PRO A 500 22.60 -29.56 -16.94
N VAL A 501 21.35 -29.43 -17.36
CA VAL A 501 20.29 -28.71 -16.62
C VAL A 501 19.32 -29.71 -16.04
N LYS A 502 18.97 -29.52 -14.77
CA LYS A 502 17.92 -30.25 -14.06
C LYS A 502 16.90 -29.24 -13.56
N LYS A 503 15.60 -29.53 -13.67
CA LYS A 503 14.59 -28.56 -13.21
C LYS A 503 14.53 -28.49 -11.70
N LYS A 504 14.16 -27.33 -11.17
CA LYS A 504 13.90 -27.09 -9.75
C LYS A 504 13.03 -28.18 -9.12
N ARG A 505 11.94 -28.53 -9.81
CA ARG A 505 10.95 -29.52 -9.35
C ARG A 505 11.51 -30.95 -9.24
N GLU A 506 12.62 -31.24 -9.90
CA GLU A 506 13.30 -32.54 -9.82
C GLU A 506 14.27 -32.62 -8.63
N LEU A 507 14.61 -31.48 -8.01
CA LEU A 507 15.35 -31.42 -6.76
C LEU A 507 14.41 -31.51 -5.55
N TYR A 508 13.29 -30.76 -5.59
CA TYR A 508 12.25 -30.81 -4.57
C TYR A 508 10.91 -30.30 -5.10
N THR A 509 9.82 -30.78 -4.50
CA THR A 509 8.45 -30.41 -4.92
C THR A 509 7.82 -29.33 -4.05
N ASP A 510 8.13 -29.32 -2.75
CA ASP A 510 7.54 -28.40 -1.77
C ASP A 510 8.66 -27.75 -0.95
N PRO A 511 8.80 -26.41 -0.95
CA PRO A 511 9.77 -25.71 -0.11
C PRO A 511 9.63 -25.99 1.39
N SER A 512 8.50 -26.53 1.85
CA SER A 512 8.28 -26.87 3.27
C SER A 512 9.33 -27.84 3.84
N ILE A 513 10.00 -28.62 2.99
CA ILE A 513 11.11 -29.50 3.39
C ILE A 513 12.28 -28.72 4.00
N PHE A 514 12.45 -27.45 3.64
CA PHE A 514 13.53 -26.59 4.12
C PHE A 514 13.19 -25.83 5.40
N ARG A 515 12.00 -26.05 6.00
CA ARG A 515 11.52 -25.26 7.15
C ARG A 515 12.53 -25.20 8.31
N GLU A 516 13.18 -26.32 8.64
CA GLU A 516 14.16 -26.36 9.73
C GLU A 516 15.46 -25.62 9.37
N LEU A 517 15.92 -25.76 8.12
CA LEU A 517 17.08 -25.06 7.59
C LEU A 517 16.83 -23.55 7.54
N ASP A 518 15.67 -23.15 7.04
CA ASP A 518 15.27 -21.75 6.93
C ASP A 518 15.19 -21.11 8.32
N ALA A 519 14.58 -21.81 9.29
CA ALA A 519 14.54 -21.34 10.66
C ALA A 519 15.95 -21.18 11.25
N HIS A 520 16.90 -22.05 10.91
CA HIS A 520 18.29 -21.91 11.36
C HIS A 520 18.99 -20.70 10.73
N ALA A 521 18.89 -20.54 9.40
CA ALA A 521 19.45 -19.42 8.68
C ALA A 521 18.90 -18.07 9.20
N ILE A 522 17.59 -17.98 9.43
CA ILE A 522 16.93 -16.79 9.97
C ILE A 522 17.42 -16.47 11.39
N ARG A 523 17.59 -17.48 12.25
CA ARG A 523 18.16 -17.26 13.60
C ARG A 523 19.57 -16.67 13.55
N LEU A 524 20.40 -17.13 12.62
CA LEU A 524 21.75 -16.61 12.44
C LEU A 524 21.81 -15.27 11.72
N ALA A 525 20.74 -14.87 11.03
CA ALA A 525 20.61 -13.56 10.41
C ALA A 525 20.26 -12.45 11.42
N GLN A 526 19.81 -12.79 12.63
CA GLN A 526 19.47 -11.81 13.66
C GLN A 526 20.72 -11.08 14.18
N THR A 527 20.60 -9.77 14.44
CA THR A 527 21.70 -8.89 14.90
C THR A 527 22.46 -9.44 16.12
N VAL A 528 21.76 -10.12 17.04
CA VAL A 528 22.38 -10.76 18.22
C VAL A 528 23.39 -11.85 17.82
N SER A 529 23.05 -12.64 16.80
CA SER A 529 23.93 -13.67 16.26
C SER A 529 25.10 -13.05 15.48
N LEU A 530 24.87 -11.95 14.75
CA LEU A 530 25.91 -11.27 13.97
C LEU A 530 27.01 -10.63 14.84
N VAL A 531 26.67 -10.13 16.03
CA VAL A 531 27.62 -9.52 16.98
C VAL A 531 28.43 -10.57 17.75
N THR A 532 27.90 -11.78 17.91
CA THR A 532 28.57 -12.86 18.67
C THR A 532 29.58 -13.64 17.85
N GLN A 533 29.53 -13.54 16.52
CA GLN A 533 30.47 -14.22 15.63
C GLN A 533 31.77 -13.43 15.49
N PRO A 534 32.94 -14.06 15.73
CA PRO A 534 34.22 -13.37 15.71
C PRO A 534 34.71 -13.02 14.30
N THR A 535 34.33 -13.82 13.29
CA THR A 535 34.74 -13.63 11.89
C THR A 535 33.64 -14.07 10.93
N PHE A 536 33.69 -13.58 9.70
CA PHE A 536 32.79 -14.02 8.63
C PHE A 536 32.88 -15.53 8.36
N SER A 537 34.08 -16.11 8.46
CA SER A 537 34.32 -17.55 8.26
C SER A 537 33.64 -18.42 9.32
N SER A 538 33.66 -17.99 10.60
CA SER A 538 32.97 -18.71 11.69
C SER A 538 31.46 -18.74 11.48
N LEU A 539 30.88 -17.62 11.04
CA LEU A 539 29.47 -17.55 10.69
C LEU A 539 29.10 -18.53 9.58
N VAL A 540 29.86 -18.58 8.48
CA VAL A 540 29.55 -19.48 7.36
C VAL A 540 29.62 -20.95 7.78
N ASN A 541 30.61 -21.31 8.61
CA ASN A 541 30.72 -22.65 9.19
C ASN A 541 29.54 -23.00 10.08
N GLU A 542 29.12 -22.09 10.98
CA GLU A 542 27.97 -22.34 11.84
C GLU A 542 26.68 -22.45 11.03
N LEU A 543 26.47 -21.53 10.07
CA LEU A 543 25.32 -21.51 9.19
C LEU A 543 25.13 -22.81 8.42
N THR A 544 26.22 -23.38 7.92
CA THR A 544 26.19 -24.58 7.08
C THR A 544 26.39 -25.88 7.86
N SER A 545 26.54 -25.81 9.19
CA SER A 545 26.81 -26.97 10.05
C SER A 545 25.73 -28.04 10.03
N ILE A 546 24.47 -27.65 9.80
CA ILE A 546 23.33 -28.57 9.70
C ILE A 546 23.04 -29.02 8.26
N GLY A 547 23.71 -28.43 7.26
CA GLY A 547 23.53 -28.75 5.85
C GLY A 547 24.42 -29.92 5.44
N ILE A 548 23.81 -31.04 5.06
CA ILE A 548 24.51 -32.26 4.65
C ILE A 548 24.78 -32.23 3.14
N THR A 549 23.75 -31.91 2.35
CA THR A 549 23.81 -31.92 0.88
C THR A 549 24.20 -30.57 0.29
N GLU A 550 24.58 -30.55 -1.00
CA GLU A 550 24.87 -29.31 -1.72
C GLU A 550 23.64 -28.39 -1.76
N LEU A 551 22.45 -28.97 -2.01
CA LEU A 551 21.17 -28.28 -2.01
C LEU A 551 20.86 -27.61 -0.67
N GLU A 552 21.03 -28.32 0.43
CA GLU A 552 20.77 -27.80 1.78
C GLU A 552 21.73 -26.66 2.14
N LYS A 553 23.02 -26.78 1.80
CA LYS A 553 24.01 -25.72 2.00
C LYS A 553 23.70 -24.48 1.17
N ALA A 554 23.37 -24.66 -0.12
CA ALA A 554 22.96 -23.56 -0.99
C ALA A 554 21.71 -22.85 -0.43
N ARG A 555 20.74 -23.63 0.08
CA ARG A 555 19.53 -23.10 0.72
C ARG A 555 19.82 -22.27 1.96
N LEU A 556 20.68 -22.78 2.85
CA LEU A 556 21.08 -22.08 4.08
C LEU A 556 21.74 -20.73 3.77
N ILE A 557 22.68 -20.71 2.81
CA ILE A 557 23.35 -19.49 2.38
C ILE A 557 22.35 -18.51 1.76
N PHE A 558 21.54 -18.96 0.80
CA PHE A 558 20.52 -18.13 0.16
C PHE A 558 19.56 -17.53 1.18
N ARG A 559 19.07 -18.34 2.12
CA ARG A 559 18.10 -17.90 3.12
C ARG A 559 18.73 -16.92 4.12
N TRP A 560 19.97 -17.14 4.52
CA TRP A 560 20.67 -16.23 5.43
C TRP A 560 20.88 -14.85 4.79
N ILE A 561 21.25 -14.80 3.51
CA ILE A 561 21.42 -13.53 2.78
C ILE A 561 20.08 -12.81 2.60
N THR A 562 19.03 -13.52 2.16
CA THR A 562 17.70 -12.94 1.91
C THR A 562 16.95 -12.53 3.19
N ALA A 563 17.40 -12.96 4.36
CA ALA A 563 16.84 -12.58 5.65
C ALA A 563 17.49 -11.31 6.26
N GLN A 564 18.51 -10.74 5.63
CA GLN A 564 19.19 -9.54 6.14
C GLN A 564 18.34 -8.28 5.89
N ASN A 565 18.16 -7.46 6.93
CA ASN A 565 17.53 -6.13 6.82
C ASN A 565 18.61 -5.04 6.99
N CYS A 566 19.22 -4.61 5.89
CA CYS A 566 20.32 -3.66 5.94
C CYS A 566 19.87 -2.22 6.25
N ASP A 567 18.58 -1.88 6.08
CA ASP A 567 18.05 -0.51 6.26
C ASP A 567 17.90 -0.10 7.74
N GLU A 568 17.80 -1.08 8.65
CA GLU A 568 17.61 -0.84 10.09
C GLU A 568 18.91 -0.94 10.91
N MET A 569 20.06 -1.23 10.28
CA MET A 569 21.32 -1.49 10.97
C MET A 569 22.20 -0.22 11.03
N ASN A 570 22.59 0.21 12.23
CA ASN A 570 23.59 1.27 12.40
C ASN A 570 25.01 0.68 12.26
N LEU A 571 25.66 0.90 11.11
CA LEU A 571 26.91 0.24 10.70
C LEU A 571 28.16 1.14 10.77
N ASN A 572 28.11 2.24 11.51
CA ASN A 572 29.15 3.27 11.44
C ASN A 572 30.51 2.85 12.05
N ASP A 573 30.56 1.91 13.01
CA ASP A 573 31.80 1.54 13.74
C ASP A 573 32.16 0.03 13.70
N VAL A 574 32.01 -0.63 12.56
CA VAL A 574 32.24 -2.09 12.45
C VAL A 574 33.55 -2.44 11.71
N VAL A 575 34.28 -3.42 12.23
CA VAL A 575 35.53 -3.99 11.68
C VAL A 575 35.24 -4.84 10.42
N ASP A 576 36.08 -4.70 9.39
CA ASP A 576 35.86 -5.22 8.04
C ASP A 576 35.75 -6.76 7.93
N ASP A 577 36.44 -7.55 8.78
CA ASP A 577 36.44 -9.04 8.73
C ASP A 577 35.32 -9.70 9.58
N THR A 578 34.37 -8.91 10.07
CA THR A 578 33.20 -9.41 10.82
C THR A 578 31.99 -9.56 9.89
N PRO A 579 30.98 -10.38 10.23
CA PRO A 579 29.74 -10.46 9.45
C PRO A 579 29.07 -9.10 9.21
N LEU A 580 29.10 -8.23 10.21
CA LEU A 580 28.58 -6.87 10.11
C LEU A 580 29.44 -5.99 9.17
N GLY A 581 30.75 -6.23 9.07
CA GLY A 581 31.65 -5.53 8.14
C GLY A 581 31.35 -5.91 6.69
N VAL A 582 31.09 -7.20 6.44
CA VAL A 582 30.67 -7.69 5.12
C VAL A 582 29.29 -7.13 4.74
N LEU A 583 28.33 -7.13 5.67
CA LEU A 583 27.00 -6.52 5.44
C LEU A 583 27.07 -5.00 5.27
N LYS A 584 28.01 -4.32 5.93
CA LYS A 584 28.32 -2.90 5.67
C LYS A 584 28.83 -2.69 4.25
N GLY A 585 29.68 -3.57 3.74
CA GLY A 585 30.09 -3.55 2.34
C GLY A 585 28.91 -3.67 1.38
N LEU A 586 27.93 -4.52 1.71
CA LEU A 586 26.71 -4.73 0.91
C LEU A 586 25.82 -3.49 0.92
N TYR A 587 25.61 -2.89 2.11
CA TYR A 587 24.86 -1.64 2.26
C TYR A 587 25.52 -0.45 1.56
N GLN A 588 26.85 -0.35 1.65
CA GLN A 588 27.64 0.68 0.97
C GLN A 588 27.81 0.42 -0.54
N LYS A 589 27.18 -0.63 -1.09
CA LYS A 589 27.30 -1.08 -2.49
C LYS A 589 28.75 -1.32 -2.94
N LYS A 590 29.64 -1.66 -2.01
CA LYS A 590 31.03 -2.07 -2.28
C LYS A 590 31.14 -3.54 -2.67
N ILE A 591 30.18 -4.35 -2.23
CA ILE A 591 29.99 -5.73 -2.67
C ILE A 591 28.54 -5.90 -3.12
N THR A 592 28.30 -6.77 -4.09
CA THR A 592 26.95 -7.16 -4.51
C THR A 592 26.47 -8.37 -3.72
N PHE A 593 25.16 -8.61 -3.72
CA PHE A 593 24.57 -9.84 -3.17
C PHE A 593 25.11 -11.09 -3.85
N SER A 594 25.35 -11.01 -5.17
CA SER A 594 25.87 -12.11 -5.97
C SER A 594 27.32 -12.47 -5.62
N THR A 595 28.17 -11.47 -5.36
CA THR A 595 29.54 -11.68 -4.89
C THR A 595 29.55 -12.29 -3.49
N LEU A 596 28.67 -11.84 -2.60
CA LEU A 596 28.55 -12.38 -1.25
C LEU A 596 28.16 -13.87 -1.27
N PHE A 597 27.11 -14.21 -2.04
CA PHE A 597 26.66 -15.59 -2.18
C PHE A 597 27.76 -16.50 -2.75
N MET A 598 28.45 -16.06 -3.80
CA MET A 598 29.56 -16.81 -4.40
C MET A 598 30.71 -17.03 -3.41
N ARG A 599 31.07 -16.02 -2.60
CA ARG A 599 32.12 -16.15 -1.57
C ARG A 599 31.74 -17.18 -0.51
N MET A 600 30.49 -17.15 -0.02
CA MET A 600 30.01 -18.13 0.96
C MET A 600 29.98 -19.55 0.36
N CYS A 601 29.57 -19.71 -0.89
CA CYS A 601 29.59 -20.99 -1.60
C CYS A 601 30.99 -21.57 -1.72
N ARG A 602 31.97 -20.76 -2.16
CA ARG A 602 33.37 -21.18 -2.28
C ARG A 602 33.94 -21.64 -0.94
N PHE A 603 33.57 -20.97 0.15
CA PHE A 603 34.02 -21.31 1.50
C PHE A 603 33.58 -22.72 1.94
N VAL A 604 32.38 -23.15 1.52
CA VAL A 604 31.83 -24.48 1.87
C VAL A 604 32.03 -25.53 0.78
N GLY A 605 32.83 -25.21 -0.25
CA GLY A 605 33.18 -26.11 -1.35
C GLY A 605 32.13 -26.24 -2.45
N LEU A 606 31.13 -25.36 -2.51
CA LEU A 606 30.13 -25.34 -3.59
C LEU A 606 30.69 -24.63 -4.82
N GLN A 607 30.51 -25.24 -6.00
CA GLN A 607 30.82 -24.60 -7.28
C GLN A 607 29.76 -23.54 -7.58
N CYS A 608 30.18 -22.28 -7.65
CA CYS A 608 29.31 -21.14 -7.89
C CYS A 608 30.01 -20.11 -8.79
N VAL A 609 29.26 -19.57 -9.74
CA VAL A 609 29.68 -18.56 -10.71
C VAL A 609 28.80 -17.32 -10.55
N GLU A 610 29.41 -16.15 -10.60
CA GLU A 610 28.71 -14.87 -10.72
C GLU A 610 28.51 -14.56 -12.20
N ILE A 611 27.28 -14.25 -12.58
CA ILE A 611 26.86 -13.96 -13.94
C ILE A 611 26.57 -12.47 -14.03
N THR A 612 27.16 -11.82 -15.01
CA THR A 612 26.91 -10.42 -15.35
C THR A 612 25.99 -10.34 -16.57
N GLY A 613 25.09 -9.37 -16.57
CA GLY A 613 24.12 -9.20 -17.62
C GLY A 613 23.27 -7.96 -17.47
N ILE A 614 22.14 -7.98 -18.15
CA ILE A 614 21.09 -6.98 -18.04
C ILE A 614 19.82 -7.63 -17.48
N ALA A 615 18.97 -6.84 -16.83
CA ALA A 615 17.68 -7.29 -16.36
C ALA A 615 16.57 -6.26 -16.61
N LYS A 616 15.33 -6.75 -16.70
CA LYS A 616 14.12 -5.92 -16.69
C LYS A 616 13.85 -5.42 -15.26
N MET A 617 14.66 -4.45 -14.84
CA MET A 617 14.72 -3.88 -13.48
C MET A 617 13.37 -3.37 -12.95
N LYS A 618 13.31 -3.08 -11.64
CA LYS A 618 12.14 -2.45 -11.02
C LYS A 618 11.81 -1.13 -11.70
N GLY A 619 10.59 -1.03 -12.24
CA GLY A 619 10.14 0.13 -13.02
C GLY A 619 10.19 -0.07 -14.54
N TYR A 620 10.66 -1.23 -15.04
CA TYR A 620 10.57 -1.58 -16.45
C TYR A 620 9.14 -1.43 -16.98
N THR A 621 9.00 -0.68 -18.06
CA THR A 621 7.76 -0.51 -18.81
C THR A 621 7.79 -1.35 -20.09
N PRO A 622 6.69 -2.05 -20.45
CA PRO A 622 6.64 -2.82 -21.69
C PRO A 622 7.01 -1.97 -22.91
N GLY A 623 7.87 -2.48 -23.77
CA GLY A 623 8.34 -1.77 -24.97
C GLY A 623 9.60 -0.92 -24.77
N THR A 624 10.11 -0.78 -23.53
CA THR A 624 11.45 -0.21 -23.31
C THR A 624 12.51 -1.15 -23.88
N GLU A 625 13.34 -0.61 -24.76
CA GLU A 625 14.49 -1.31 -25.33
C GLU A 625 15.66 -1.27 -24.35
N ILE A 626 16.20 -2.44 -24.01
CA ILE A 626 17.35 -2.57 -23.12
C ILE A 626 18.60 -2.85 -23.97
N SER A 627 19.66 -2.08 -23.73
CA SER A 627 20.98 -2.27 -24.34
C SER A 627 22.01 -2.61 -23.26
N PHE A 628 23.06 -3.35 -23.65
CA PHE A 628 24.23 -3.58 -22.80
C PHE A 628 24.98 -2.30 -22.45
N GLN A 629 24.79 -1.23 -23.21
CA GLN A 629 25.42 0.08 -22.97
C GLN A 629 24.72 0.88 -21.87
N ASP A 630 23.48 0.54 -21.50
CA ASP A 630 22.73 1.27 -20.48
C ASP A 630 23.00 0.68 -19.08
N PRO A 631 23.72 1.39 -18.19
CA PRO A 631 24.04 0.90 -16.85
C PRO A 631 22.81 0.72 -15.97
N SER A 632 21.70 1.40 -16.27
CA SER A 632 20.49 1.36 -15.45
C SER A 632 19.83 -0.02 -15.45
N HIS A 633 20.17 -0.84 -16.45
CA HIS A 633 19.69 -2.21 -16.60
C HIS A 633 20.73 -3.27 -16.23
N HIS A 634 21.97 -2.88 -15.91
CA HIS A 634 22.99 -3.84 -15.48
C HIS A 634 22.60 -4.52 -14.18
N HIS A 635 22.74 -5.84 -14.16
CA HIS A 635 22.45 -6.65 -13.00
C HIS A 635 23.39 -7.85 -12.92
N THR A 636 23.54 -8.39 -11.71
CA THR A 636 24.39 -9.56 -11.46
C THR A 636 23.67 -10.56 -10.58
N TRP A 637 23.75 -11.83 -10.95
CA TRP A 637 23.15 -12.96 -10.23
C TRP A 637 24.13 -14.13 -10.22
N ASN A 638 23.71 -15.30 -9.73
CA ASN A 638 24.59 -16.47 -9.66
C ASN A 638 24.01 -17.68 -10.37
N ALA A 639 24.91 -18.60 -10.74
CA ALA A 639 24.59 -20.00 -10.96
C ALA A 639 25.40 -20.86 -9.97
N VAL A 640 24.73 -21.80 -9.31
CA VAL A 640 25.34 -22.78 -8.40
C VAL A 640 25.19 -24.18 -8.98
N ARG A 641 26.20 -25.02 -8.81
CA ARG A 641 26.15 -26.42 -9.22
C ARG A 641 25.68 -27.30 -8.08
N ILE A 642 24.63 -28.08 -8.30
CA ILE A 642 24.03 -29.01 -7.34
C ILE A 642 23.83 -30.36 -8.05
N ASP A 643 24.29 -31.44 -7.46
CA ASP A 643 24.20 -32.80 -8.01
C ASP A 643 24.78 -32.92 -9.44
N GLY A 644 25.74 -32.04 -9.77
CA GLY A 644 26.37 -31.96 -11.09
C GLY A 644 25.67 -31.04 -12.11
N TYR A 645 24.52 -30.45 -11.78
CA TYR A 645 23.71 -29.59 -12.66
C TYR A 645 23.78 -28.12 -12.23
N TRP A 646 23.71 -27.19 -13.18
CA TRP A 646 23.72 -25.74 -12.89
C TRP A 646 22.31 -25.20 -12.66
N HIS A 647 22.15 -24.35 -11.65
CA HIS A 647 20.88 -23.74 -11.27
C HIS A 647 21.06 -22.25 -10.97
N PHE A 648 20.15 -21.41 -11.48
CA PHE A 648 20.21 -19.97 -11.27
C PHE A 648 19.65 -19.56 -9.92
N LEU A 649 20.22 -18.50 -9.35
CA LEU A 649 19.67 -17.86 -8.17
C LEU A 649 20.03 -16.37 -8.14
N ASP A 650 19.11 -15.58 -7.60
CA ASP A 650 19.31 -14.16 -7.38
C ASP A 650 18.94 -13.79 -5.94
N CYS A 651 19.97 -13.56 -5.13
CA CYS A 651 19.78 -13.14 -3.74
C CYS A 651 19.27 -11.71 -3.61
N ASN A 652 19.54 -10.82 -4.58
CA ASN A 652 19.09 -9.43 -4.55
C ASN A 652 17.58 -9.33 -4.77
N TRP A 653 17.06 -10.02 -5.79
CA TRP A 653 15.61 -10.05 -6.05
C TRP A 653 14.85 -11.06 -5.18
N GLY A 654 15.56 -12.02 -4.58
CA GLY A 654 15.03 -12.90 -3.53
C GLY A 654 14.78 -12.21 -2.18
N VAL A 655 15.32 -11.00 -1.96
CA VAL A 655 15.00 -10.19 -0.78
C VAL A 655 13.60 -9.60 -0.94
N SER A 656 12.70 -9.91 0.00
CA SER A 656 11.35 -9.35 0.01
C SER A 656 11.14 -8.56 1.30
N HIS A 657 10.88 -7.27 1.16
CA HIS A 657 10.38 -6.41 2.23
C HIS A 657 8.87 -6.31 2.08
N ILE A 658 8.10 -6.73 3.10
CA ILE A 658 6.68 -6.40 3.15
C ILE A 658 6.53 -4.95 3.61
N PRO A 659 5.99 -4.04 2.80
CA PRO A 659 5.67 -2.69 3.26
C PRO A 659 4.51 -2.76 4.26
N GLY A 660 4.71 -2.25 5.48
CA GLY A 660 3.62 -2.03 6.44
C GLY A 660 3.47 -3.04 7.59
N SER A 661 4.41 -3.97 7.80
CA SER A 661 4.43 -4.75 9.04
C SER A 661 5.00 -3.91 10.19
N VAL A 662 4.15 -3.51 11.14
CA VAL A 662 4.54 -2.70 12.32
C VAL A 662 5.23 -3.56 13.39
N THR A 663 5.43 -4.85 13.14
CA THR A 663 6.13 -5.79 14.02
C THR A 663 7.05 -6.69 13.21
N PHE A 664 8.31 -6.80 13.64
CA PHE A 664 9.25 -7.81 13.17
C PHE A 664 8.67 -9.20 13.47
N ASP A 665 8.15 -9.89 12.45
CA ASP A 665 7.77 -11.30 12.53
C ASP A 665 8.74 -12.10 11.64
N PRO A 666 9.73 -12.79 12.24
CA PRO A 666 10.73 -13.56 11.51
C PRO A 666 10.13 -14.76 10.73
N PHE A 667 8.85 -15.08 10.93
CA PHE A 667 8.12 -16.09 10.17
C PHE A 667 7.23 -15.49 9.05
N ARG A 668 7.11 -14.15 8.96
CA ARG A 668 6.35 -13.44 7.92
C ARG A 668 7.20 -12.75 6.85
N PHE A 669 8.53 -12.90 6.86
CA PHE A 669 9.33 -12.58 5.68
C PHE A 669 9.08 -13.62 4.58
N GLU A 670 8.02 -13.41 3.79
CA GLU A 670 7.82 -14.12 2.53
C GLU A 670 8.89 -13.68 1.54
N TYR A 671 10.03 -14.37 1.54
CA TYR A 671 11.04 -14.26 0.50
C TYR A 671 10.49 -14.85 -0.80
N ASP A 672 10.97 -14.33 -1.93
CA ASP A 672 10.49 -14.82 -3.22
C ASP A 672 11.26 -16.09 -3.63
N GLU A 673 10.67 -17.25 -3.28
CA GLU A 673 11.11 -18.58 -3.68
C GLU A 673 11.32 -18.72 -5.20
N HIS A 674 10.74 -17.83 -6.02
CA HIS A 674 10.95 -17.77 -7.46
C HIS A 674 12.43 -17.65 -7.85
N TYR A 675 13.23 -16.87 -7.12
CA TYR A 675 14.63 -16.63 -7.44
C TYR A 675 15.61 -17.63 -6.81
N PHE A 676 15.13 -18.67 -6.14
CA PHE A 676 15.99 -19.76 -5.66
C PHE A 676 15.90 -20.96 -6.61
N LEU A 677 17.02 -21.31 -7.25
CA LEU A 677 17.10 -22.40 -8.22
C LEU A 677 16.10 -22.23 -9.37
N ALA A 678 15.99 -21.02 -9.91
CA ALA A 678 15.09 -20.69 -11.01
C ALA A 678 15.44 -21.50 -12.26
N ASP A 679 14.43 -22.06 -12.92
CA ASP A 679 14.61 -22.79 -14.17
C ASP A 679 15.08 -21.82 -15.28
N PRO A 680 15.95 -22.25 -16.22
CA PRO A 680 16.45 -21.39 -17.30
C PRO A 680 15.37 -20.69 -18.11
N GLU A 681 14.28 -21.40 -18.44
CA GLU A 681 13.15 -20.85 -19.20
C GLU A 681 12.37 -19.78 -18.42
N VAL A 682 12.51 -19.76 -17.11
CA VAL A 682 11.84 -18.79 -16.22
C VAL A 682 12.72 -17.56 -16.02
N ILE A 683 14.00 -17.75 -15.66
CA ILE A 683 14.88 -16.62 -15.33
C ILE A 683 15.18 -15.75 -16.56
N ILE A 684 15.29 -16.34 -17.76
CA ILE A 684 15.56 -15.63 -19.01
C ILE A 684 14.48 -14.59 -19.35
N SER A 685 13.27 -14.74 -18.80
CA SER A 685 12.18 -13.77 -19.01
C SER A 685 12.48 -12.39 -18.42
N SER A 686 13.39 -12.32 -17.45
CA SER A 686 13.76 -11.10 -16.72
C SER A 686 15.26 -10.83 -16.67
N HIS A 687 16.12 -11.84 -16.79
CA HIS A 687 17.58 -11.75 -16.71
C HIS A 687 18.24 -12.23 -18.01
N PHE A 688 19.01 -11.38 -18.66
CA PHE A 688 19.70 -11.70 -19.91
C PHE A 688 21.22 -11.62 -19.71
N PRO A 689 21.95 -12.76 -19.74
CA PRO A 689 23.39 -12.79 -19.48
C PRO A 689 24.20 -12.18 -20.63
N ASN A 690 25.35 -11.59 -20.29
CA ASN A 690 26.31 -11.08 -21.29
C ASN A 690 26.89 -12.22 -22.15
N ASP A 691 27.17 -13.37 -21.52
CA ASP A 691 27.60 -14.58 -22.20
C ASP A 691 26.40 -15.51 -22.41
N SER A 692 26.10 -15.79 -23.69
CA SER A 692 25.00 -16.65 -24.11
C SER A 692 25.06 -18.09 -23.56
N SER A 693 26.25 -18.60 -23.21
CA SER A 693 26.41 -19.93 -22.61
C SER A 693 25.68 -20.04 -21.26
N TRP A 694 25.62 -18.92 -20.52
CA TRP A 694 24.94 -18.80 -19.23
C TRP A 694 23.43 -18.57 -19.35
N GLN A 695 22.83 -18.79 -20.52
CA GLN A 695 21.38 -18.94 -20.62
C GLN A 695 20.92 -20.34 -20.26
N LEU A 696 21.78 -21.37 -20.43
CA LEU A 696 21.46 -22.78 -20.17
C LEU A 696 20.20 -23.28 -20.92
N LEU A 697 19.87 -22.63 -22.03
CA LEU A 697 18.77 -23.02 -22.91
C LEU A 697 19.30 -23.88 -24.05
N ARG A 698 18.44 -24.79 -24.55
CA ARG A 698 18.74 -25.56 -25.76
C ARG A 698 18.94 -24.65 -26.98
N GLU A 699 18.14 -23.59 -27.05
CA GLU A 699 18.24 -22.55 -28.08
C GLU A 699 18.38 -21.21 -27.34
N ALA A 700 19.53 -20.55 -27.52
CA ALA A 700 19.79 -19.28 -26.88
C ALA A 700 18.84 -18.19 -27.43
N VAL A 701 18.24 -17.44 -26.52
CA VAL A 701 17.43 -16.26 -26.80
C VAL A 701 18.37 -15.11 -27.18
N THR A 702 18.01 -14.35 -28.22
CA THR A 702 18.75 -13.14 -28.61
C THR A 702 18.27 -11.93 -27.82
N LEU A 703 19.09 -10.88 -27.75
CA LEU A 703 18.71 -9.63 -27.07
C LEU A 703 17.43 -9.01 -27.66
N GLU A 704 17.26 -9.10 -28.98
CA GLU A 704 16.06 -8.63 -29.68
C GLU A 704 14.80 -9.39 -29.22
N VAL A 705 14.88 -10.72 -29.09
CA VAL A 705 13.77 -11.53 -28.59
C VAL A 705 13.49 -11.22 -27.11
N PHE A 706 14.53 -11.05 -26.30
CA PHE A 706 14.40 -10.65 -24.90
C PHE A 706 13.68 -9.30 -24.73
N ASN A 707 14.08 -8.29 -25.51
CA ASN A 707 13.46 -6.95 -25.49
C ASN A 707 12.01 -6.98 -25.96
N ARG A 708 11.70 -7.80 -26.97
CA ARG A 708 10.34 -7.96 -27.47
C ARG A 708 9.45 -8.78 -26.54
N ALA A 709 9.99 -9.66 -25.71
CA ALA A 709 9.18 -10.54 -24.86
C ALA A 709 8.46 -9.78 -23.74
N VAL A 710 7.20 -10.14 -23.46
CA VAL A 710 6.44 -9.63 -22.32
C VAL A 710 7.11 -10.04 -21.00
N LEU A 711 7.19 -9.12 -20.04
CA LEU A 711 7.69 -9.42 -18.71
C LEU A 711 6.62 -10.18 -17.91
N LEU A 712 6.92 -11.45 -17.62
CA LEU A 712 6.10 -12.29 -16.75
C LEU A 712 6.58 -12.14 -15.30
N LYS A 713 5.67 -11.84 -14.38
CA LYS A 713 5.99 -11.67 -12.96
C LYS A 713 6.14 -13.02 -12.25
N PRO A 714 6.84 -13.09 -11.09
CA PRO A 714 7.01 -14.33 -10.32
C PRO A 714 5.71 -15.10 -10.08
N ASP A 715 4.63 -14.39 -9.73
CA ASP A 715 3.31 -14.98 -9.49
C ASP A 715 2.70 -15.68 -10.72
N PHE A 716 3.04 -15.24 -11.93
CA PHE A 716 2.64 -15.92 -13.17
C PHE A 716 3.14 -17.38 -13.17
N PHE A 717 4.42 -17.57 -12.87
CA PHE A 717 5.06 -18.89 -12.85
C PHE A 717 4.69 -19.70 -11.61
N LYS A 718 4.64 -19.05 -10.44
CA LYS A 718 4.31 -19.68 -9.15
C LYS A 718 2.94 -20.34 -9.18
N TYR A 719 1.94 -19.65 -9.73
CA TYR A 719 0.58 -20.18 -9.81
C TYR A 719 0.36 -21.09 -11.03
N GLY A 720 1.27 -21.08 -12.00
CA GLY A 720 1.21 -21.96 -13.18
C GLY A 720 0.37 -21.40 -14.33
N PHE A 721 0.32 -20.08 -14.46
CA PHE A 721 -0.24 -19.43 -15.64
C PHE A 721 0.61 -19.73 -16.88
N GLY A 722 0.00 -19.67 -18.06
CA GLY A 722 0.70 -19.86 -19.32
C GLY A 722 0.13 -18.96 -20.41
N LEU A 723 1.00 -18.36 -21.22
CA LEU A 723 0.57 -17.60 -22.40
C LEU A 723 0.23 -18.58 -23.52
N GLN A 724 -0.96 -18.44 -24.11
CA GLN A 724 -1.34 -19.21 -25.31
C GLN A 724 -0.94 -18.47 -26.59
N ASP A 725 -1.06 -17.14 -26.58
CA ASP A 725 -0.71 -16.23 -27.67
C ASP A 725 -0.05 -14.96 -27.11
N HIS A 726 0.40 -14.06 -27.99
CA HIS A 726 0.89 -12.71 -27.67
C HIS A 726 2.08 -12.69 -26.68
N THR A 727 3.17 -13.38 -27.04
CA THR A 727 4.41 -13.37 -26.24
C THR A 727 5.18 -12.04 -26.29
N GLN A 728 4.77 -11.11 -27.17
CA GLN A 728 5.41 -9.82 -27.34
C GLN A 728 4.85 -8.77 -26.35
N ALA A 729 5.72 -7.96 -25.76
CA ALA A 729 5.39 -6.89 -24.82
C ALA A 729 4.58 -5.76 -25.48
N VAL A 730 4.83 -5.51 -26.77
CA VAL A 730 4.18 -4.46 -27.54
C VAL A 730 3.20 -5.08 -28.52
N LEU A 731 1.93 -4.71 -28.42
CA LEU A 731 0.86 -5.21 -29.27
C LEU A 731 0.34 -4.11 -30.18
N GLN A 732 0.00 -4.49 -31.40
CA GLN A 732 -0.58 -3.59 -32.41
C GLN A 732 -2.09 -3.84 -32.48
N ALA A 733 -2.90 -2.81 -32.21
CA ALA A 733 -4.34 -2.82 -32.35
C ALA A 733 -4.75 -1.92 -33.54
N PRO A 734 -4.62 -2.40 -34.79
CA PRO A 734 -4.92 -1.59 -35.97
C PRO A 734 -6.39 -1.17 -36.06
N TYR A 735 -7.29 -1.93 -35.41
CA TYR A 735 -8.73 -1.71 -35.38
C TYR A 735 -9.29 -1.66 -33.96
N GLY A 736 -8.45 -1.30 -32.98
CA GLY A 736 -8.88 -1.09 -31.59
C GLY A 736 -9.38 -2.34 -30.87
N GLU A 737 -9.06 -3.55 -31.35
CA GLU A 737 -9.49 -4.81 -30.74
C GLU A 737 -8.27 -5.70 -30.45
N ILE A 738 -8.20 -6.22 -29.22
CA ILE A 738 -7.16 -7.17 -28.77
C ILE A 738 -7.82 -8.35 -28.08
N ASN A 739 -7.28 -9.55 -28.30
CA ASN A 739 -7.74 -10.78 -27.64
C ASN A 739 -6.55 -11.58 -27.12
N ILE A 740 -6.31 -11.54 -25.82
CA ILE A 740 -5.21 -12.25 -25.17
C ILE A 740 -5.76 -13.50 -24.49
N LYS A 741 -5.20 -14.66 -24.83
CA LYS A 741 -5.57 -15.95 -24.25
C LYS A 741 -4.50 -16.42 -23.26
N ILE A 742 -4.95 -16.80 -22.07
CA ILE A 742 -4.09 -17.24 -20.97
C ILE A 742 -4.65 -18.53 -20.39
N THR A 743 -3.76 -19.51 -20.23
CA THR A 743 -4.01 -20.69 -19.39
C THR A 743 -4.12 -20.23 -17.94
N CYS A 744 -5.31 -20.35 -17.37
CA CYS A 744 -5.65 -19.98 -16.01
C CYS A 744 -5.85 -21.25 -15.16
N PRO A 745 -5.00 -21.51 -14.15
CA PRO A 745 -5.15 -22.64 -13.23
C PRO A 745 -6.48 -22.61 -12.45
N LEU A 746 -6.96 -23.80 -12.06
CA LEU A 746 -8.17 -23.92 -11.25
C LEU A 746 -8.05 -23.17 -9.91
N GLY A 747 -9.12 -22.48 -9.52
CA GLY A 747 -9.16 -21.70 -8.27
C GLY A 747 -8.61 -20.27 -8.40
N PHE A 748 -8.26 -19.83 -9.61
CA PHE A 748 -7.90 -18.44 -9.88
C PHE A 748 -8.92 -17.74 -10.77
N LEU A 749 -9.08 -16.44 -10.52
CA LEU A 749 -9.82 -15.51 -11.35
C LEU A 749 -8.84 -14.52 -11.98
N LEU A 750 -9.10 -14.18 -13.23
CA LEU A 750 -8.33 -13.20 -14.00
C LEU A 750 -9.12 -11.89 -14.03
N SER A 751 -8.43 -10.77 -13.85
CA SER A 751 -8.93 -9.43 -14.18
C SER A 751 -7.93 -8.68 -15.03
N CYS A 752 -8.38 -7.62 -15.69
CA CYS A 752 -7.52 -6.74 -16.46
C CYS A 752 -7.81 -5.28 -16.11
N ARG A 753 -6.89 -4.41 -16.53
CA ARG A 753 -7.05 -2.98 -16.44
C ARG A 753 -6.33 -2.30 -17.59
N LEU A 754 -7.08 -1.54 -18.37
CA LEU A 754 -6.57 -0.68 -19.41
C LEU A 754 -6.42 0.76 -18.90
N SER A 755 -5.27 1.38 -19.20
CA SER A 755 -5.05 2.80 -18.95
C SER A 755 -4.23 3.42 -20.09
N GLU A 756 -4.39 4.72 -20.31
CA GLU A 756 -3.54 5.44 -21.26
C GLU A 756 -2.08 5.45 -20.79
N ALA A 757 -1.15 5.19 -21.72
CA ALA A 757 0.24 4.98 -21.39
C ALA A 757 0.94 6.23 -20.82
N TYR A 758 0.54 7.42 -21.26
CA TYR A 758 1.17 8.69 -20.87
C TYR A 758 0.44 9.36 -19.70
N SER A 759 -0.88 9.53 -19.80
CA SER A 759 -1.68 10.24 -18.78
C SER A 759 -2.00 9.36 -17.57
N GLY A 760 -1.94 8.03 -17.72
CA GLY A 760 -2.44 7.08 -16.73
C GLY A 760 -3.96 7.11 -16.57
N SER A 761 -4.70 7.81 -17.45
CA SER A 761 -6.16 7.86 -17.42
C SER A 761 -6.75 6.47 -17.61
N GLU A 762 -7.64 6.08 -16.70
CA GLU A 762 -8.47 4.86 -16.81
C GLU A 762 -9.82 5.14 -17.48
N LYS A 763 -9.97 6.32 -18.08
CA LYS A 763 -11.19 6.76 -18.77
C LYS A 763 -10.91 7.09 -20.23
N SER A 764 -11.86 6.72 -21.06
CA SER A 764 -11.96 7.13 -22.47
C SER A 764 -12.15 8.63 -22.63
N SER A 765 -11.96 9.13 -23.85
CA SER A 765 -12.22 10.52 -24.25
C SER A 765 -13.67 10.97 -23.97
N GLN A 766 -14.60 10.02 -23.85
CA GLN A 766 -16.01 10.26 -23.51
C GLN A 766 -16.28 10.26 -21.99
N GLY A 767 -15.26 10.11 -21.16
CA GLY A 767 -15.37 10.05 -19.70
C GLY A 767 -15.84 8.70 -19.14
N ILE A 768 -15.95 7.68 -19.99
CA ILE A 768 -16.37 6.31 -19.63
C ILE A 768 -15.13 5.50 -19.24
N LEU A 769 -15.20 4.74 -18.14
CA LEU A 769 -14.10 3.89 -17.67
C LEU A 769 -13.79 2.79 -18.69
N TYR A 770 -12.50 2.45 -18.83
CA TYR A 770 -12.07 1.42 -19.79
C TYR A 770 -12.52 0.00 -19.40
N ASP A 771 -12.80 -0.28 -18.13
CA ASP A 771 -13.34 -1.55 -17.64
C ASP A 771 -14.64 -1.97 -18.37
N GLN A 772 -15.45 -1.01 -18.81
CA GLN A 772 -16.66 -1.27 -19.60
C GLN A 772 -16.38 -1.65 -21.05
N TYR A 773 -15.12 -1.64 -21.47
CA TYR A 773 -14.68 -2.09 -22.79
C TYR A 773 -13.92 -3.42 -22.74
N GLU A 774 -13.77 -3.97 -21.54
CA GLU A 774 -13.05 -5.20 -21.25
C GLU A 774 -14.04 -6.36 -21.08
N PHE A 775 -13.76 -7.49 -21.72
CA PHE A 775 -14.58 -8.69 -21.65
C PHE A 775 -13.69 -9.91 -21.41
N ILE A 776 -13.61 -10.34 -20.15
CA ILE A 776 -12.86 -11.53 -19.77
C ILE A 776 -13.83 -12.69 -19.62
N HIS A 777 -13.57 -13.81 -20.29
CA HIS A 777 -14.40 -15.00 -20.14
C HIS A 777 -13.62 -16.30 -20.39
N GLN A 778 -14.19 -17.41 -19.91
CA GLN A 778 -13.66 -18.73 -20.18
C GLN A 778 -14.02 -19.17 -21.61
N VAL A 779 -13.01 -19.62 -22.37
CA VAL A 779 -13.15 -20.12 -23.76
C VAL A 779 -12.82 -21.60 -23.91
N GLY A 780 -12.21 -22.21 -22.90
CA GLY A 780 -11.86 -23.63 -22.88
C GLY A 780 -11.52 -24.10 -21.47
N ASP A 781 -11.16 -25.38 -21.33
CA ASP A 781 -10.72 -25.93 -20.06
C ASP A 781 -9.46 -25.20 -19.59
N ASN A 782 -9.55 -24.50 -18.46
CA ASN A 782 -8.47 -23.68 -17.91
C ASN A 782 -7.94 -22.60 -18.87
N VAL A 783 -8.74 -22.12 -19.83
CA VAL A 783 -8.33 -21.02 -20.73
C VAL A 783 -9.27 -19.84 -20.62
N MET A 784 -8.70 -18.69 -20.23
CA MET A 784 -9.37 -17.40 -20.15
C MET A 784 -8.97 -16.55 -21.35
N ALA A 785 -9.94 -15.92 -22.00
CA ALA A 785 -9.73 -14.92 -23.02
C ALA A 785 -10.05 -13.53 -22.45
N CYS A 786 -9.12 -12.59 -22.61
CA CYS A 786 -9.27 -11.18 -22.29
C CYS A 786 -9.45 -10.43 -23.62
N TYR A 787 -10.70 -10.05 -23.91
CA TYR A 787 -11.06 -9.30 -25.10
C TYR A 787 -11.22 -7.82 -24.74
N VAL A 788 -10.47 -6.94 -25.39
CA VAL A 788 -10.43 -5.50 -25.10
C VAL A 788 -10.80 -4.71 -26.35
N ARG A 789 -11.78 -3.81 -26.23
CA ARG A 789 -12.28 -2.95 -27.33
C ARG A 789 -11.92 -1.50 -27.06
N ILE A 790 -10.78 -1.05 -27.52
CA ILE A 790 -10.23 0.27 -27.23
C ILE A 790 -11.03 1.33 -28.02
N PRO A 791 -11.70 2.28 -27.34
CA PRO A 791 -12.52 3.30 -28.00
C PRO A 791 -11.71 4.50 -28.51
N ASP A 792 -10.46 4.65 -28.07
CA ASP A 792 -9.61 5.80 -28.33
C ASP A 792 -8.33 5.39 -29.08
N VAL A 793 -7.79 6.31 -29.88
CA VAL A 793 -6.51 6.14 -30.59
C VAL A 793 -5.39 6.58 -29.68
N GLY A 794 -4.30 5.82 -29.60
CA GLY A 794 -3.18 6.14 -28.74
C GLY A 794 -2.43 4.92 -28.22
N ALA A 795 -1.57 5.14 -27.23
CA ALA A 795 -0.82 4.11 -26.55
C ALA A 795 -1.47 3.79 -25.19
N PHE A 796 -1.61 2.50 -24.87
CA PHE A 796 -2.30 2.01 -23.68
C PHE A 796 -1.48 0.95 -22.94
N HIS A 797 -1.52 0.96 -21.62
CA HIS A 797 -1.08 -0.15 -20.80
C HIS A 797 -2.25 -1.08 -20.50
N LEU A 798 -2.13 -2.35 -20.88
CA LEU A 798 -3.05 -3.39 -20.45
C LEU A 798 -2.36 -4.25 -19.39
N THR A 799 -2.82 -4.13 -18.15
CA THR A 799 -2.28 -4.86 -17.00
C THR A 799 -3.20 -6.02 -16.66
N LEU A 800 -2.63 -7.22 -16.49
CA LEU A 800 -3.37 -8.42 -16.12
C LEU A 800 -3.08 -8.81 -14.68
N PHE A 801 -4.15 -9.12 -13.95
CA PHE A 801 -4.10 -9.49 -12.55
C PHE A 801 -4.70 -10.87 -12.30
N ALA A 802 -4.11 -11.60 -11.37
CA ALA A 802 -4.62 -12.86 -10.87
C ALA A 802 -5.06 -12.72 -9.42
N LYS A 803 -6.19 -13.33 -9.09
CA LYS A 803 -6.73 -13.40 -7.74
C LYS A 803 -7.14 -14.83 -7.41
N ARG A 804 -6.76 -15.31 -6.23
CA ARG A 804 -7.19 -16.62 -5.75
C ARG A 804 -8.64 -16.57 -5.28
N GLN A 805 -9.44 -17.54 -5.71
CA GLN A 805 -10.83 -17.74 -5.29
C GLN A 805 -10.82 -18.72 -4.12
N PHE A 806 -10.90 -18.24 -2.87
CA PHE A 806 -11.00 -19.13 -1.71
C PHE A 806 -12.30 -19.95 -1.74
N ILE A 807 -12.12 -21.25 -1.58
CA ILE A 807 -13.15 -22.27 -1.31
C ILE A 807 -13.09 -22.47 0.21
N ASP A 808 -14.20 -22.30 0.93
CA ASP A 808 -14.43 -22.58 2.38
C ASP A 808 -15.13 -21.45 3.17
N GLY A 809 -15.93 -20.59 2.53
CA GLY A 809 -16.96 -19.80 3.24
C GLY A 809 -16.49 -18.65 4.12
N GLU A 810 -15.17 -18.42 4.25
CA GLU A 810 -14.60 -17.16 4.73
C GLU A 810 -14.00 -16.40 3.54
N LEU A 811 -14.55 -15.22 3.27
CA LEU A 811 -14.20 -14.39 2.13
C LEU A 811 -12.88 -13.64 2.39
N ASN A 812 -11.76 -14.34 2.50
CA ASN A 812 -10.44 -13.70 2.50
C ASN A 812 -10.01 -13.44 1.05
N VAL A 813 -10.40 -12.26 0.55
CA VAL A 813 -9.89 -11.73 -0.71
C VAL A 813 -8.40 -11.47 -0.55
N GLU A 814 -7.55 -12.41 -0.99
CA GLU A 814 -6.16 -12.08 -1.31
C GLU A 814 -6.19 -10.93 -2.33
N SER A 815 -5.33 -9.92 -2.11
CA SER A 815 -5.20 -8.80 -3.04
C SER A 815 -4.83 -9.33 -4.43
N PRO A 816 -5.45 -8.82 -5.50
CA PRO A 816 -5.08 -9.21 -6.86
C PRO A 816 -3.59 -8.91 -7.10
N THR A 817 -2.88 -9.86 -7.71
CA THR A 817 -1.45 -9.78 -8.01
C THR A 817 -1.26 -9.50 -9.50
N GLU A 818 -0.38 -8.58 -9.86
CA GLU A 818 -0.05 -8.32 -11.27
C GLU A 818 0.78 -9.47 -11.81
N ILE A 819 0.31 -10.10 -12.90
CA ILE A 819 0.99 -11.25 -13.49
C ILE A 819 1.77 -10.89 -14.77
N CYS A 820 1.28 -9.92 -15.56
CA CYS A 820 1.99 -9.35 -16.70
C CYS A 820 1.32 -8.04 -17.17
N ARG A 821 2.03 -7.29 -18.03
CA ARG A 821 1.58 -6.02 -18.58
C ARG A 821 2.03 -5.87 -20.03
N TYR A 822 1.16 -5.35 -20.89
CA TYR A 822 1.41 -5.06 -22.29
C TYR A 822 1.35 -3.56 -22.58
N LEU A 823 2.09 -3.11 -23.58
CA LEU A 823 1.91 -1.81 -24.24
C LEU A 823 1.15 -2.04 -25.55
N ILE A 824 0.02 -1.37 -25.74
CA ILE A 824 -0.84 -1.52 -26.91
C ILE A 824 -0.84 -0.21 -27.69
N TYR A 825 -0.51 -0.27 -28.97
CA TYR A 825 -0.68 0.84 -29.90
C TYR A 825 -1.99 0.69 -30.69
N CYS A 826 -2.98 1.51 -30.33
CA CYS A 826 -4.26 1.58 -31.00
C CYS A 826 -4.22 2.62 -32.12
N HIS A 827 -4.41 2.19 -33.37
CA HIS A 827 -4.31 3.05 -34.56
C HIS A 827 -5.66 3.61 -35.01
N ALA A 828 -6.74 2.89 -34.70
CA ALA A 828 -8.11 3.25 -34.99
C ALA A 828 -8.99 2.71 -33.86
N PRO A 829 -10.05 3.44 -33.48
CA PRO A 829 -10.98 2.97 -32.45
C PRO A 829 -11.66 1.67 -32.90
N SER A 830 -12.06 0.84 -31.93
CA SER A 830 -12.85 -0.36 -32.20
C SER A 830 -14.10 -0.02 -33.02
N LYS A 831 -14.52 -0.93 -33.90
CA LYS A 831 -15.82 -0.80 -34.57
C LYS A 831 -16.97 -0.82 -33.58
N ASP A 832 -16.77 -1.51 -32.45
CA ASP A 832 -17.74 -1.64 -31.38
C ASP A 832 -17.29 -0.89 -30.13
N ILE A 833 -17.62 0.40 -30.08
CA ILE A 833 -17.39 1.28 -28.92
C ILE A 833 -18.60 1.32 -27.96
N ALA A 834 -19.54 0.38 -28.04
CA ALA A 834 -20.65 0.35 -27.10
C ALA A 834 -20.17 -0.15 -25.72
N PRO A 835 -20.33 0.63 -24.64
CA PRO A 835 -19.93 0.20 -23.30
C PRO A 835 -20.71 -1.04 -22.85
N LEU A 836 -20.03 -1.93 -22.12
CA LEU A 836 -20.69 -3.06 -21.48
C LEU A 836 -21.49 -2.59 -20.25
N PRO A 837 -22.55 -3.33 -19.89
CA PRO A 837 -23.21 -3.16 -18.61
C PRO A 837 -22.21 -3.30 -17.46
N LEU A 838 -22.37 -2.46 -16.42
CA LEU A 838 -21.55 -2.56 -15.22
C LEU A 838 -21.75 -3.94 -14.59
N ALA A 839 -20.64 -4.64 -14.34
CA ALA A 839 -20.63 -5.95 -13.71
C ALA A 839 -19.98 -5.87 -12.32
N PRO A 840 -20.47 -6.64 -11.33
CA PRO A 840 -19.82 -6.70 -10.01
C PRO A 840 -18.44 -7.39 -10.00
N ALA A 841 -18.05 -8.01 -11.12
CA ALA A 841 -16.78 -8.70 -11.30
C ALA A 841 -16.26 -8.50 -12.73
N ASP A 842 -14.94 -8.58 -12.90
CA ASP A 842 -14.27 -8.31 -14.17
C ASP A 842 -14.40 -9.44 -15.20
N HIS A 843 -14.92 -10.59 -14.79
CA HIS A 843 -15.07 -11.78 -15.63
C HIS A 843 -16.53 -12.18 -15.82
N TRP A 844 -16.78 -12.80 -16.97
CA TRP A 844 -18.09 -13.19 -17.46
C TRP A 844 -18.16 -14.70 -17.69
N GLY A 845 -19.29 -15.27 -17.31
CA GLY A 845 -19.64 -16.68 -17.40
C GLY A 845 -19.74 -17.37 -16.05
N PRO A 846 -20.18 -18.64 -16.06
CA PRO A 846 -20.38 -19.43 -14.85
C PRO A 846 -19.05 -19.97 -14.29
N ILE A 847 -18.09 -19.10 -14.01
CA ILE A 847 -16.78 -19.46 -13.49
C ILE A 847 -16.88 -19.66 -11.97
N GLY A 848 -16.46 -20.84 -11.47
CA GLY A 848 -16.48 -21.16 -10.04
C GLY A 848 -17.86 -21.46 -9.44
N VAL A 849 -18.93 -21.49 -10.25
CA VAL A 849 -20.31 -21.69 -9.75
C VAL A 849 -20.55 -23.04 -9.06
N MET A 850 -19.75 -24.05 -9.41
CA MET A 850 -19.80 -25.39 -8.80
C MET A 850 -19.51 -25.35 -7.29
N ASN A 851 -18.71 -24.38 -6.83
CA ASN A 851 -18.40 -24.20 -5.41
C ASN A 851 -19.63 -23.78 -4.58
N ALA A 852 -20.63 -23.18 -5.23
CA ALA A 852 -21.92 -22.83 -4.62
C ALA A 852 -23.01 -23.89 -4.90
N GLY A 853 -22.64 -25.04 -5.45
CA GLY A 853 -23.56 -26.12 -5.78
C GLY A 853 -24.41 -25.88 -7.02
N LEU A 854 -23.97 -25.02 -7.95
CA LEU A 854 -24.62 -24.84 -9.26
C LEU A 854 -23.81 -25.50 -10.38
N VAL A 855 -24.51 -26.17 -11.29
CA VAL A 855 -23.92 -26.71 -12.53
C VAL A 855 -24.65 -26.10 -13.73
N PRO A 856 -23.98 -25.36 -14.63
CA PRO A 856 -24.65 -24.74 -15.77
C PRO A 856 -25.14 -25.78 -16.78
N VAL A 857 -26.46 -25.79 -17.03
CA VAL A 857 -27.12 -26.74 -17.94
C VAL A 857 -27.31 -26.13 -19.32
N SER A 858 -27.89 -24.92 -19.40
CA SER A 858 -28.24 -24.32 -20.70
C SER A 858 -27.10 -23.54 -21.35
N HIS A 859 -26.42 -22.65 -20.61
CA HIS A 859 -25.35 -21.79 -21.14
C HIS A 859 -24.09 -21.98 -20.31
N ARG A 860 -22.98 -22.35 -20.97
CA ARG A 860 -21.67 -22.60 -20.33
C ARG A 860 -20.65 -21.49 -20.62
N THR A 861 -21.00 -20.56 -21.50
CA THR A 861 -20.15 -19.43 -21.93
C THR A 861 -20.60 -18.13 -21.28
N GLY A 862 -19.68 -17.16 -21.17
CA GLY A 862 -19.98 -15.83 -20.62
C GLY A 862 -20.92 -14.96 -21.45
N VAL A 863 -21.01 -15.22 -22.76
CA VAL A 863 -21.93 -14.50 -23.66
C VAL A 863 -23.13 -15.37 -23.99
N ILE A 864 -24.30 -14.75 -24.01
CA ILE A 864 -25.57 -15.35 -24.45
C ILE A 864 -26.17 -14.46 -25.53
N PHE A 865 -26.42 -15.02 -26.70
CA PHE A 865 -27.12 -14.32 -27.79
C PHE A 865 -28.61 -14.64 -27.75
N SER A 866 -29.45 -13.61 -27.77
CA SER A 866 -30.90 -13.77 -27.93
C SER A 866 -31.23 -14.34 -29.31
N GLN A 867 -32.09 -15.36 -29.36
CA GLN A 867 -32.60 -15.94 -30.60
C GLN A 867 -34.09 -15.57 -30.77
N ASP A 868 -34.46 -15.14 -31.97
CA ASP A 868 -35.85 -15.09 -32.46
C ASP A 868 -36.88 -14.33 -31.60
N ASN A 869 -36.51 -13.19 -31.00
CA ASN A 869 -37.41 -12.40 -30.13
C ASN A 869 -38.04 -13.25 -28.99
N ARG A 870 -37.32 -14.24 -28.45
CA ARG A 870 -37.80 -15.06 -27.34
C ARG A 870 -37.16 -14.65 -26.02
N ASP A 871 -37.85 -15.04 -24.94
CA ASP A 871 -37.30 -14.92 -23.60
C ASP A 871 -36.16 -15.93 -23.43
N ILE A 872 -35.13 -15.54 -22.70
CA ILE A 872 -33.90 -16.31 -22.54
C ILE A 872 -33.98 -17.07 -21.23
N HIS A 873 -33.87 -18.39 -21.29
CA HIS A 873 -33.90 -19.27 -20.11
C HIS A 873 -32.49 -19.78 -19.77
N ILE A 874 -31.97 -19.34 -18.64
CA ILE A 874 -30.67 -19.74 -18.11
C ILE A 874 -30.93 -20.73 -16.98
N VAL A 875 -30.44 -21.95 -17.16
CA VAL A 875 -30.78 -23.09 -16.32
C VAL A 875 -29.51 -23.63 -15.67
N PHE A 876 -29.56 -23.78 -14.35
CA PHE A 876 -28.55 -24.46 -13.54
C PHE A 876 -29.18 -25.64 -12.82
N GLU A 877 -28.46 -26.74 -12.72
CA GLU A 877 -28.77 -27.82 -11.80
C GLU A 877 -28.18 -27.49 -10.42
N MET A 878 -28.98 -27.66 -9.37
CA MET A 878 -28.60 -27.42 -7.98
C MET A 878 -28.22 -28.73 -7.31
N THR A 879 -26.97 -28.86 -6.91
CA THR A 879 -26.48 -30.01 -6.12
C THR A 879 -26.61 -29.77 -4.62
N MET A 880 -26.79 -28.51 -4.20
CA MET A 880 -26.97 -28.09 -2.81
C MET A 880 -28.18 -27.16 -2.68
N LYS A 881 -28.93 -27.25 -1.58
CA LYS A 881 -30.03 -26.33 -1.29
C LYS A 881 -29.49 -24.99 -0.77
N MET A 882 -29.36 -24.02 -1.66
CA MET A 882 -28.91 -22.65 -1.37
C MET A 882 -29.94 -21.62 -1.85
N SER A 883 -29.85 -20.40 -1.31
CA SER A 883 -30.67 -19.27 -1.76
C SER A 883 -29.89 -18.41 -2.74
N PHE A 884 -30.50 -18.13 -3.89
CA PHE A 884 -29.92 -17.33 -4.96
C PHE A 884 -30.76 -16.10 -5.26
N TYR A 885 -30.13 -15.06 -5.79
CA TYR A 885 -30.78 -13.84 -6.28
C TYR A 885 -30.17 -13.44 -7.61
N HIS A 886 -30.89 -12.62 -8.39
CA HIS A 886 -30.40 -12.08 -9.64
C HIS A 886 -30.57 -10.56 -9.70
N SER A 887 -29.75 -9.93 -10.52
CA SER A 887 -29.85 -8.54 -10.94
C SER A 887 -29.65 -8.46 -12.45
N LEU A 888 -30.32 -7.48 -13.09
CA LEU A 888 -30.21 -7.20 -14.51
C LEU A 888 -29.77 -5.75 -14.70
N THR A 889 -28.64 -5.54 -15.37
CA THR A 889 -28.07 -4.22 -15.68
C THR A 889 -28.04 -4.00 -17.18
N ALA A 890 -28.02 -2.73 -17.61
CA ALA A 890 -27.75 -2.34 -19.00
C ALA A 890 -27.09 -0.97 -19.01
N TRP A 891 -26.31 -0.66 -20.05
CA TRP A 891 -25.63 0.63 -20.14
C TRP A 891 -26.63 1.80 -20.15
N GLY A 892 -26.37 2.81 -19.30
CA GLY A 892 -27.20 4.01 -19.20
C GLY A 892 -28.63 3.77 -18.70
N LYS A 893 -28.90 2.63 -18.05
CA LYS A 893 -30.20 2.29 -17.49
C LYS A 893 -30.13 2.09 -15.98
N ASP A 894 -31.17 2.57 -15.31
CA ASP A 894 -31.37 2.34 -13.88
C ASP A 894 -31.77 0.87 -13.64
N GLU A 895 -31.10 0.22 -12.69
CA GLU A 895 -31.31 -1.19 -12.36
C GLU A 895 -32.75 -1.46 -11.92
N ALA A 896 -33.37 -0.53 -11.18
CA ALA A 896 -34.76 -0.69 -10.73
C ALA A 896 -35.75 -0.75 -11.90
N SER A 897 -35.46 -0.05 -13.00
CA SER A 897 -36.26 -0.11 -14.24
C SER A 897 -36.17 -1.45 -14.97
N LEU A 898 -35.08 -2.20 -14.76
CA LEU A 898 -34.81 -3.49 -15.40
C LEU A 898 -35.27 -4.69 -14.57
N LYS A 899 -35.45 -4.51 -13.25
CA LYS A 899 -35.92 -5.55 -12.32
C LYS A 899 -37.16 -6.34 -12.82
N PRO A 900 -38.19 -5.74 -13.45
CA PRO A 900 -39.35 -6.49 -13.94
C PRO A 900 -39.09 -7.34 -15.19
N TYR A 901 -37.91 -7.24 -15.80
CA TYR A 901 -37.58 -7.95 -17.05
C TYR A 901 -36.69 -9.17 -16.84
N ALA A 902 -36.41 -9.51 -15.57
CA ALA A 902 -35.83 -10.77 -15.18
C ALA A 902 -36.64 -11.39 -14.05
N MET A 903 -36.71 -12.73 -14.04
CA MET A 903 -37.29 -13.48 -12.93
C MET A 903 -36.52 -14.77 -12.70
N GLN A 904 -36.55 -15.27 -11.48
CA GLN A 904 -35.95 -16.56 -11.13
C GLN A 904 -37.00 -17.49 -10.53
N ARG A 905 -36.83 -18.79 -10.75
CA ARG A 905 -37.65 -19.84 -10.16
C ARG A 905 -36.85 -21.12 -9.94
N ASN A 906 -37.26 -21.89 -8.96
CA ASN A 906 -36.66 -23.19 -8.64
C ASN A 906 -37.65 -24.31 -8.99
N VAL A 907 -37.26 -25.20 -9.90
CA VAL A 907 -38.11 -26.30 -10.39
C VAL A 907 -37.28 -27.59 -10.41
N ASN A 908 -37.71 -28.64 -9.69
CA ASN A 908 -37.04 -29.96 -9.69
C ASN A 908 -35.52 -29.89 -9.47
N ASN A 909 -35.07 -29.15 -8.45
CA ASN A 909 -33.65 -28.88 -8.18
C ASN A 909 -32.92 -28.12 -9.31
N GLN A 910 -33.62 -27.43 -10.19
CA GLN A 910 -33.03 -26.54 -11.18
C GLN A 910 -33.35 -25.08 -10.85
N LEU A 911 -32.33 -24.23 -10.85
CA LEU A 911 -32.50 -22.78 -10.81
C LEU A 911 -32.66 -22.30 -12.26
N ILE A 912 -33.81 -21.71 -12.56
CA ILE A 912 -34.13 -21.16 -13.88
C ILE A 912 -34.26 -19.64 -13.75
N VAL A 913 -33.36 -18.91 -14.41
CA VAL A 913 -33.42 -17.46 -14.54
C VAL A 913 -33.91 -17.13 -15.94
N THR A 914 -35.01 -16.37 -16.03
CA THR A 914 -35.60 -15.95 -17.31
C THR A 914 -35.40 -14.47 -17.50
N VAL A 915 -34.84 -14.09 -18.64
CA VAL A 915 -34.64 -12.69 -19.04
C VAL A 915 -35.50 -12.40 -20.26
N ALA A 916 -36.28 -11.34 -20.20
CA ALA A 916 -37.11 -10.84 -21.29
C ALA A 916 -36.57 -9.47 -21.76
N PRO A 917 -35.67 -9.44 -22.76
CA PRO A 917 -35.02 -8.19 -23.18
C PRO A 917 -36.04 -7.16 -23.66
N LEU A 918 -36.07 -5.98 -23.04
CA LEU A 918 -37.01 -4.90 -23.36
C LEU A 918 -36.84 -4.37 -24.79
N ARG A 919 -35.59 -4.28 -25.25
CA ARG A 919 -35.21 -3.75 -26.56
C ARG A 919 -33.90 -4.41 -27.02
N PRO A 920 -33.51 -4.25 -28.29
CA PRO A 920 -32.19 -4.66 -28.74
C PRO A 920 -31.12 -3.86 -27.97
N ASP A 921 -30.35 -4.54 -27.13
CA ASP A 921 -29.34 -3.95 -26.25
C ASP A 921 -28.43 -5.04 -25.64
N ARG A 922 -27.41 -4.62 -24.89
CA ARG A 922 -26.58 -5.49 -24.06
C ARG A 922 -27.04 -5.42 -22.62
N TYR A 923 -27.27 -6.58 -22.01
CA TYR A 923 -27.69 -6.71 -20.63
C TYR A 923 -26.68 -7.53 -19.82
N GLY A 924 -26.39 -7.09 -18.60
CA GLY A 924 -25.60 -7.85 -17.64
C GLY A 924 -26.56 -8.59 -16.71
N LEU A 925 -26.57 -9.92 -16.76
CA LEU A 925 -27.30 -10.73 -15.79
C LEU A 925 -26.32 -11.19 -14.71
N HIS A 926 -26.54 -10.77 -13.47
CA HIS A 926 -25.69 -11.10 -12.33
C HIS A 926 -26.43 -12.05 -11.39
N ILE A 927 -25.76 -13.11 -10.97
CA ILE A 927 -26.31 -14.11 -10.04
C ILE A 927 -25.53 -14.04 -8.74
N PHE A 928 -26.25 -14.04 -7.62
CA PHE A 928 -25.70 -13.96 -6.27
C PHE A 928 -26.17 -15.14 -5.43
N VAL A 929 -25.37 -15.52 -4.45
CA VAL A 929 -25.65 -16.59 -3.48
C VAL A 929 -25.64 -16.03 -2.06
N VAL A 930 -26.55 -16.52 -1.21
CA VAL A 930 -26.58 -16.19 0.22
C VAL A 930 -26.07 -17.37 1.04
N TYR A 931 -24.91 -17.20 1.66
CA TYR A 931 -24.33 -18.17 2.59
C TYR A 931 -24.96 -18.05 3.98
N GLN A 932 -25.09 -19.18 4.68
CA GLN A 932 -25.60 -19.18 6.05
C GLN A 932 -24.67 -18.37 6.98
N GLY A 933 -25.24 -17.48 7.78
CA GLY A 933 -24.48 -16.63 8.72
C GLY A 933 -23.90 -15.34 8.12
N HIS A 934 -24.02 -15.11 6.80
CA HIS A 934 -23.61 -13.86 6.16
C HIS A 934 -24.83 -12.99 5.87
N SER A 935 -24.76 -11.69 6.20
CA SER A 935 -25.86 -10.75 5.99
C SER A 935 -26.02 -10.32 4.53
N ASN A 936 -24.95 -10.35 3.76
CA ASN A 936 -24.92 -9.83 2.39
C ASN A 936 -24.79 -10.97 1.36
N PRO A 937 -25.56 -10.92 0.25
CA PRO A 937 -25.39 -11.84 -0.86
C PRO A 937 -24.01 -11.66 -1.51
N ALA A 938 -23.33 -12.76 -1.77
CA ALA A 938 -22.06 -12.79 -2.48
C ALA A 938 -22.30 -12.95 -3.98
N HIS A 939 -21.58 -12.19 -4.81
CA HIS A 939 -21.61 -12.38 -6.25
C HIS A 939 -21.06 -13.76 -6.62
N LEU A 940 -21.76 -14.45 -7.51
CA LEU A 940 -21.41 -15.80 -7.94
C LEU A 940 -20.95 -15.85 -9.40
N CYS A 941 -21.73 -15.29 -10.32
CA CYS A 941 -21.35 -15.21 -11.73
C CYS A 941 -22.11 -14.11 -12.47
N SER A 942 -21.69 -13.81 -13.70
CA SER A 942 -22.36 -12.83 -14.57
C SER A 942 -22.38 -13.28 -16.02
N TYR A 943 -23.47 -13.01 -16.73
CA TYR A 943 -23.58 -13.27 -18.17
C TYR A 943 -23.81 -11.97 -18.93
N LEU A 944 -23.14 -11.84 -20.06
CA LEU A 944 -23.42 -10.80 -21.04
C LEU A 944 -24.49 -11.32 -21.98
N VAL A 945 -25.70 -10.79 -21.85
CA VAL A 945 -26.84 -11.10 -22.69
C VAL A 945 -26.92 -10.08 -23.82
N VAL A 946 -26.65 -10.52 -25.05
CA VAL A 946 -26.70 -9.70 -26.25
C VAL A 946 -28.04 -9.92 -26.96
N ALA A 947 -28.94 -8.95 -26.87
CA ALA A 947 -30.22 -8.99 -27.54
C ALA A 947 -30.14 -8.26 -28.88
N ASN A 948 -30.07 -9.00 -29.98
CA ASN A 948 -30.06 -8.42 -31.33
C ASN A 948 -31.45 -7.98 -31.80
N SER A 949 -32.50 -8.58 -31.23
CA SER A 949 -33.89 -8.28 -31.54
C SER A 949 -34.74 -8.47 -30.27
N ALA A 950 -35.82 -7.70 -30.15
CA ALA A 950 -36.76 -7.79 -29.03
C ALA A 950 -38.21 -7.83 -29.54
N ARG A 951 -39.12 -8.38 -28.72
CA ARG A 951 -40.55 -8.37 -29.05
C ARG A 951 -41.07 -6.93 -29.10
N PRO A 952 -42.01 -6.60 -30.02
CA PRO A 952 -42.56 -5.24 -30.13
C PRO A 952 -43.24 -4.72 -28.85
N SER A 953 -43.75 -5.63 -28.02
CA SER A 953 -44.36 -5.33 -26.73
C SER A 953 -43.97 -6.43 -25.74
N VAL A 954 -42.95 -6.15 -24.91
CA VAL A 954 -42.54 -7.02 -23.80
C VAL A 954 -43.31 -6.56 -22.56
N GLN A 955 -44.16 -7.44 -22.02
CA GLN A 955 -44.83 -7.16 -20.76
C GLN A 955 -43.86 -7.42 -19.59
N PRO A 956 -43.77 -6.51 -18.60
CA PRO A 956 -42.95 -6.73 -17.42
C PRO A 956 -43.52 -7.88 -16.58
N PHE A 957 -42.64 -8.71 -16.01
CA PHE A 957 -43.04 -9.70 -15.01
C PHE A 957 -43.57 -8.98 -13.77
N PRO A 958 -44.69 -9.45 -13.17
CA PRO A 958 -45.15 -8.96 -11.89
C PRO A 958 -44.06 -9.08 -10.82
N LEU A 959 -43.85 -8.02 -10.03
CA LEU A 959 -42.88 -8.04 -8.94
C LEU A 959 -43.50 -8.66 -7.68
N LEU A 960 -42.75 -9.56 -7.04
CA LEU A 960 -43.08 -10.08 -5.72
C LEU A 960 -42.56 -9.15 -4.62
N ARG A 961 -43.05 -9.32 -3.37
CA ARG A 961 -42.54 -8.56 -2.22
C ARG A 961 -41.09 -8.95 -1.92
N GLU A 962 -40.38 -8.09 -1.20
CA GLU A 962 -39.04 -8.42 -0.70
C GLU A 962 -39.10 -9.75 0.08
N HIS A 963 -38.19 -10.68 -0.25
CA HIS A 963 -38.08 -12.06 0.27
C HIS A 963 -39.08 -13.11 -0.26
N GLU A 964 -40.03 -12.76 -1.12
CA GLU A 964 -40.87 -13.74 -1.82
C GLU A 964 -40.17 -14.29 -3.08
N GLN A 965 -40.44 -15.56 -3.42
CA GLN A 965 -39.92 -16.22 -4.62
C GLN A 965 -41.07 -16.89 -5.40
N TRP A 966 -40.89 -17.07 -6.71
CA TRP A 966 -41.80 -17.90 -7.52
C TRP A 966 -41.64 -19.38 -7.14
N GLY A 967 -42.75 -20.10 -7.00
CA GLY A 967 -42.74 -21.50 -6.57
C GLY A 967 -43.07 -21.71 -5.09
N PRO A 968 -42.71 -22.89 -4.55
CA PRO A 968 -43.01 -23.24 -3.16
C PRO A 968 -42.20 -22.38 -2.17
N THR A 969 -42.83 -21.99 -1.06
CA THR A 969 -42.15 -21.37 0.08
C THR A 969 -41.64 -22.44 1.03
N LYS A 970 -40.82 -22.06 2.03
CA LYS A 970 -40.38 -22.98 3.10
C LYS A 970 -41.56 -23.67 3.83
N ALA A 971 -42.71 -23.01 3.90
CA ALA A 971 -43.90 -23.54 4.54
C ALA A 971 -44.61 -24.62 3.72
N PHE A 972 -44.36 -24.68 2.40
CA PHE A 972 -44.96 -25.67 1.51
C PHE A 972 -44.53 -27.09 1.89
N ASP A 973 -43.22 -27.31 2.01
CA ASP A 973 -42.65 -28.59 2.44
C ASP A 973 -43.02 -28.89 3.90
N GLY A 974 -42.97 -27.86 4.77
CA GLY A 974 -43.29 -28.00 6.20
C GLY A 974 -44.75 -28.41 6.48
N LEU A 975 -45.68 -28.07 5.59
CA LEU A 975 -47.07 -28.50 5.66
C LEU A 975 -47.35 -29.80 4.90
N GLU A 976 -46.30 -30.47 4.41
CA GLU A 976 -46.38 -31.73 3.65
C GLU A 976 -47.22 -31.60 2.36
N LEU A 977 -47.10 -30.46 1.68
CA LEU A 977 -47.76 -30.20 0.39
C LEU A 977 -46.86 -30.62 -0.78
N PHE A 978 -47.48 -30.99 -1.90
CA PHE A 978 -46.76 -31.27 -3.15
C PHE A 978 -47.60 -30.85 -4.37
N PRO A 979 -46.99 -30.31 -5.44
CA PRO A 979 -47.74 -29.99 -6.66
C PRO A 979 -48.15 -31.28 -7.37
N ILE A 980 -49.43 -31.41 -7.72
CA ILE A 980 -49.95 -32.52 -8.55
C ILE A 980 -49.88 -32.12 -10.02
N SER A 981 -50.31 -30.89 -10.33
CA SER A 981 -50.18 -30.30 -11.67
C SER A 981 -49.31 -29.06 -11.63
N ASN A 982 -48.74 -28.69 -12.77
CA ASN A 982 -47.97 -27.44 -12.96
C ASN A 982 -46.83 -27.26 -11.94
N VAL A 983 -45.84 -28.16 -11.95
CA VAL A 983 -44.68 -28.09 -11.04
C VAL A 983 -43.84 -26.83 -11.26
N ASP A 984 -43.74 -26.33 -12.50
CA ASP A 984 -43.15 -25.03 -12.78
C ASP A 984 -44.14 -23.92 -12.35
N PRO A 985 -43.76 -23.01 -11.44
CA PRO A 985 -44.62 -21.90 -11.05
C PRO A 985 -44.94 -20.95 -12.20
N PHE A 986 -44.18 -20.97 -13.30
CA PHE A 986 -44.45 -20.21 -14.50
C PHE A 986 -45.27 -21.03 -15.49
N ILE A 987 -46.52 -20.64 -15.73
CA ILE A 987 -47.47 -21.37 -16.57
C ILE A 987 -47.85 -20.49 -17.76
N VAL A 988 -47.63 -20.99 -18.98
CA VAL A 988 -48.15 -20.36 -20.21
C VAL A 988 -49.45 -21.05 -20.60
N ALA A 989 -50.56 -20.31 -20.57
CA ALA A 989 -51.90 -20.84 -20.81
C ALA A 989 -52.47 -20.38 -22.16
N GLU A 990 -52.79 -21.34 -23.04
CA GLU A 990 -53.47 -21.10 -24.32
C GLU A 990 -55.00 -21.09 -24.18
N GLY A 991 -55.55 -21.81 -23.21
CA GLY A 991 -56.99 -21.89 -22.92
C GLY A 991 -57.49 -20.78 -21.99
N SER A 992 -58.80 -20.64 -21.86
CA SER A 992 -59.42 -19.72 -20.89
C SER A 992 -59.57 -20.33 -19.50
N ILE A 993 -59.48 -21.66 -19.36
CA ILE A 993 -59.58 -22.34 -18.08
C ILE A 993 -58.25 -23.04 -17.80
N LEU A 994 -57.68 -22.78 -16.63
CA LEU A 994 -56.48 -23.42 -16.11
C LEU A 994 -56.82 -24.13 -14.79
N ILE A 995 -56.36 -25.37 -14.63
CA ILE A 995 -56.56 -26.14 -13.39
C ILE A 995 -55.20 -26.37 -12.74
N ILE A 996 -55.06 -25.88 -11.50
CA ILE A 996 -53.88 -26.06 -10.66
C ILE A 996 -54.25 -26.97 -9.50
N GLU A 997 -53.52 -28.05 -9.28
CA GLU A 997 -53.84 -29.05 -8.26
C GLU A 997 -52.68 -29.20 -7.28
N VAL A 998 -52.99 -29.07 -5.99
CA VAL A 998 -52.02 -29.21 -4.89
C VAL A 998 -52.44 -30.38 -4.02
N GLY A 999 -51.54 -31.35 -3.88
CA GLY A 999 -51.71 -32.53 -3.02
C GLY A 999 -51.24 -32.28 -1.60
N HIS A 1000 -51.81 -33.05 -0.66
CA HIS A 1000 -51.42 -33.03 0.74
C HIS A 1000 -51.54 -34.42 1.36
N TYR A 1001 -50.57 -34.81 2.20
CA TYR A 1001 -50.62 -36.11 2.89
C TYR A 1001 -51.63 -36.13 4.05
N GLN A 1002 -51.78 -35.00 4.72
CA GLN A 1002 -52.73 -34.78 5.81
C GLN A 1002 -53.70 -33.66 5.44
N GLN A 1003 -54.92 -33.67 5.98
CA GLN A 1003 -55.93 -32.67 5.62
C GLN A 1003 -55.46 -31.23 5.96
N ARG A 1004 -55.59 -30.32 4.98
CA ARG A 1004 -55.22 -28.90 5.10
C ARG A 1004 -56.39 -28.00 4.71
N GLU A 1005 -56.45 -26.83 5.31
CA GLU A 1005 -57.32 -25.74 4.84
C GLU A 1005 -56.52 -24.81 3.92
N PHE A 1006 -57.13 -24.43 2.80
CA PHE A 1006 -56.51 -23.57 1.79
C PHE A 1006 -57.24 -22.23 1.65
N MET A 1007 -56.48 -21.22 1.27
CA MET A 1007 -56.94 -19.90 0.86
C MET A 1007 -56.09 -19.46 -0.32
N PHE A 1008 -56.60 -18.59 -1.17
CA PHE A 1008 -55.83 -18.05 -2.29
C PHE A 1008 -56.04 -16.56 -2.43
N HIS A 1009 -55.09 -15.89 -3.07
CA HIS A 1009 -55.27 -14.56 -3.61
C HIS A 1009 -54.87 -14.54 -5.09
N PHE A 1010 -55.76 -14.03 -5.94
CA PHE A 1010 -55.54 -13.94 -7.38
C PHE A 1010 -55.53 -12.49 -7.86
N TYR A 1011 -54.48 -12.11 -8.60
CA TYR A 1011 -54.24 -10.74 -9.07
C TYR A 1011 -53.97 -10.68 -10.57
N HIS A 1012 -54.45 -9.62 -11.22
CA HIS A 1012 -54.11 -9.23 -12.59
C HIS A 1012 -53.86 -7.73 -12.63
N GLU A 1013 -52.69 -7.29 -13.11
CA GLU A 1013 -52.31 -5.86 -13.16
C GLU A 1013 -52.54 -5.11 -11.82
N GLY A 1014 -52.31 -5.80 -10.70
CA GLY A 1014 -52.52 -5.24 -9.35
C GLY A 1014 -53.97 -5.21 -8.86
N ARG A 1015 -54.94 -5.67 -9.66
CA ARG A 1015 -56.37 -5.78 -9.27
C ARG A 1015 -56.67 -7.19 -8.78
N GLU A 1016 -57.43 -7.29 -7.69
CA GLU A 1016 -57.90 -8.57 -7.17
C GLU A 1016 -59.02 -9.15 -8.04
N MET A 1017 -58.89 -10.44 -8.41
CA MET A 1017 -59.80 -11.16 -9.29
C MET A 1017 -60.31 -12.46 -8.64
N GLN A 1018 -60.63 -12.42 -7.34
CA GLN A 1018 -60.97 -13.63 -6.58
C GLN A 1018 -62.18 -14.41 -7.13
N GLN A 1019 -63.13 -13.72 -7.78
CA GLN A 1019 -64.32 -14.33 -8.36
C GLN A 1019 -64.02 -15.23 -9.57
N ASP A 1020 -62.85 -15.07 -10.17
CA ASP A 1020 -62.41 -15.83 -11.35
C ASP A 1020 -61.65 -17.12 -10.97
N VAL A 1021 -61.61 -17.47 -9.68
CA VAL A 1021 -61.01 -18.72 -9.20
C VAL A 1021 -62.01 -19.49 -8.36
N GLN A 1022 -62.23 -20.76 -8.71
CA GLN A 1022 -63.03 -21.69 -7.92
C GLN A 1022 -62.11 -22.72 -7.26
N MET A 1023 -62.12 -22.75 -5.93
CA MET A 1023 -61.38 -23.73 -5.14
C MET A 1023 -62.27 -24.94 -4.82
N GLN A 1024 -61.78 -26.13 -5.16
CA GLN A 1024 -62.48 -27.41 -4.99
C GLN A 1024 -61.63 -28.34 -4.11
N PRO A 1025 -61.85 -28.36 -2.78
CA PRO A 1025 -61.13 -29.26 -1.88
C PRO A 1025 -61.64 -30.70 -2.02
N ALA A 1026 -60.72 -31.66 -2.05
CA ALA A 1026 -60.96 -33.10 -2.04
C ALA A 1026 -60.12 -33.78 -0.95
N ASN A 1027 -60.33 -35.08 -0.69
CA ASN A 1027 -59.76 -35.77 0.48
C ASN A 1027 -58.22 -35.75 0.57
N GLN A 1028 -57.49 -35.65 -0.54
CA GLN A 1028 -56.01 -35.63 -0.60
C GLN A 1028 -55.45 -34.58 -1.56
N GLN A 1029 -56.29 -33.70 -2.10
CA GLN A 1029 -55.89 -32.67 -3.05
C GLN A 1029 -56.84 -31.47 -2.99
N CYS A 1030 -56.35 -30.31 -3.40
CA CYS A 1030 -57.15 -29.12 -3.62
C CYS A 1030 -56.92 -28.63 -5.06
N SER A 1031 -58.01 -28.53 -5.83
CA SER A 1031 -57.96 -28.07 -7.22
C SER A 1031 -58.46 -26.62 -7.31
N PHE A 1032 -57.66 -25.76 -7.92
CA PHE A 1032 -57.96 -24.36 -8.19
C PHE A 1032 -58.28 -24.22 -9.69
N VAL A 1033 -59.54 -23.99 -10.02
CA VAL A 1033 -60.00 -23.76 -11.39
C VAL A 1033 -60.01 -22.26 -11.64
N VAL A 1034 -59.09 -21.79 -12.48
CA VAL A 1034 -58.84 -20.37 -12.78
C VAL A 1034 -59.39 -20.02 -14.15
N ASP A 1035 -60.26 -19.00 -14.22
CA ASP A 1035 -60.82 -18.44 -15.45
C ASP A 1035 -60.00 -17.22 -15.91
N LEU A 1036 -59.21 -17.41 -16.97
CA LEU A 1036 -58.30 -16.45 -17.56
C LEU A 1036 -58.99 -15.72 -18.72
N LYS A 1037 -59.65 -14.60 -18.40
CA LYS A 1037 -60.37 -13.78 -19.38
C LYS A 1037 -59.44 -12.86 -20.21
N PRO A 1038 -58.71 -11.89 -19.63
CA PRO A 1038 -57.81 -11.03 -20.39
C PRO A 1038 -56.47 -11.72 -20.71
N LYS A 1039 -55.79 -11.26 -21.76
CA LYS A 1039 -54.40 -11.62 -22.03
C LYS A 1039 -53.47 -10.88 -21.08
N GLY A 1040 -52.36 -11.51 -20.71
CA GLY A 1040 -51.32 -10.91 -19.88
C GLY A 1040 -50.94 -11.77 -18.68
N PHE A 1041 -50.27 -11.16 -17.70
CA PHE A 1041 -49.80 -11.86 -16.51
C PHE A 1041 -50.80 -11.83 -15.35
N PHE A 1042 -50.90 -12.97 -14.66
CA PHE A 1042 -51.68 -13.15 -13.45
C PHE A 1042 -50.81 -13.76 -12.36
N VAL A 1043 -51.10 -13.40 -11.11
CA VAL A 1043 -50.40 -13.90 -9.93
C VAL A 1043 -51.39 -14.64 -9.05
N LEU A 1044 -51.19 -15.95 -8.85
CA LEU A 1044 -51.95 -16.75 -7.91
C LEU A 1044 -51.07 -17.08 -6.70
N LYS A 1045 -51.44 -16.54 -5.53
CA LYS A 1045 -50.81 -16.86 -4.24
C LYS A 1045 -51.67 -17.86 -3.50
N ILE A 1046 -51.08 -18.97 -3.07
CA ILE A 1046 -51.76 -20.00 -2.29
C ILE A 1046 -51.28 -19.92 -0.84
N PHE A 1047 -52.23 -19.98 0.09
CA PHE A 1047 -52.01 -20.04 1.52
C PHE A 1047 -52.63 -21.31 2.09
N ALA A 1048 -51.99 -21.89 3.09
CA ALA A 1048 -52.49 -23.09 3.76
C ALA A 1048 -52.25 -23.06 5.26
N LYS A 1049 -53.02 -23.86 5.99
CA LYS A 1049 -52.81 -24.14 7.42
C LYS A 1049 -53.30 -25.56 7.75
N GLU A 1050 -52.92 -26.04 8.92
CA GLU A 1050 -53.41 -27.32 9.45
C GLU A 1050 -54.90 -27.22 9.84
N ALA A 1051 -55.72 -28.18 9.39
CA ALA A 1051 -57.17 -28.17 9.62
C ALA A 1051 -57.56 -28.32 11.09
N HIS A 1052 -56.68 -28.87 11.94
CA HIS A 1052 -56.97 -29.16 13.35
C HIS A 1052 -56.60 -28.01 14.31
N LEU A 1053 -55.88 -26.98 13.85
CA LEU A 1053 -55.40 -25.88 14.69
C LEU A 1053 -56.26 -24.62 14.49
N GLN A 1054 -57.27 -24.46 15.35
CA GLN A 1054 -58.10 -23.25 15.38
C GLN A 1054 -57.30 -22.07 15.98
N GLY A 1055 -57.29 -20.93 15.28
CA GLY A 1055 -56.65 -19.68 15.73
C GLY A 1055 -55.27 -19.38 15.12
N ILE A 1056 -54.70 -20.29 14.33
CA ILE A 1056 -53.43 -20.03 13.61
C ILE A 1056 -53.73 -19.36 12.26
N PRO A 1057 -53.01 -18.28 11.89
CA PRO A 1057 -53.20 -17.60 10.61
C PRO A 1057 -52.79 -18.50 9.43
N PHE A 1058 -53.41 -18.27 8.27
CA PHE A 1058 -53.01 -18.90 7.01
C PHE A 1058 -51.56 -18.52 6.68
N THR A 1059 -50.73 -19.52 6.38
CA THR A 1059 -49.34 -19.33 6.00
C THR A 1059 -49.21 -19.33 4.49
N HIS A 1060 -48.41 -18.43 3.92
CA HIS A 1060 -48.17 -18.37 2.49
C HIS A 1060 -47.32 -19.55 2.03
N VAL A 1061 -47.83 -20.36 1.09
CA VAL A 1061 -47.18 -21.62 0.69
C VAL A 1061 -46.70 -21.65 -0.76
N PHE A 1062 -47.31 -20.92 -1.69
CA PHE A 1062 -46.90 -21.02 -3.10
C PHE A 1062 -47.25 -19.76 -3.91
N ASN A 1063 -46.33 -19.34 -4.80
CA ASN A 1063 -46.56 -18.29 -5.79
C ASN A 1063 -46.54 -18.87 -7.22
N TYR A 1064 -47.65 -18.74 -7.95
CA TYR A 1064 -47.72 -19.03 -9.39
C TYR A 1064 -47.76 -17.73 -10.21
N LEU A 1065 -47.00 -17.71 -11.31
CA LEU A 1065 -47.08 -16.71 -12.38
C LEU A 1065 -47.71 -17.34 -13.61
N ILE A 1066 -48.86 -16.84 -14.02
CA ILE A 1066 -49.60 -17.36 -15.17
C ILE A 1066 -49.58 -16.33 -16.28
N GLN A 1067 -49.12 -16.72 -17.47
CA GLN A 1067 -49.16 -15.91 -18.68
C GLN A 1067 -50.26 -16.41 -19.61
N LYS A 1068 -51.27 -15.58 -19.86
CA LYS A 1068 -52.30 -15.83 -20.86
C LYS A 1068 -51.88 -15.22 -22.20
N ILE A 1069 -51.64 -16.06 -23.21
CA ILE A 1069 -51.24 -15.64 -24.57
C ILE A 1069 -52.41 -15.46 -25.53
#